data_AF-A0A9X2D157-F1
#
_entry.id   AF-A0A9X2D157-F1
#
_cell.length_a   1.000
_cell.length_b   1.000
_cell.length_c   1.000
_cell.angle_alpha   90.00
_cell.angle_beta   90.00
_cell.angle_gamma   90.00
#
_symmetry.space_group_name_H-M   'P 1'
#
loop_
_entity.id
_entity.type
_entity.pdbx_description
1 polymer ?
#
loop_
_entity_poly.entity_id
_entity_poly.type
_entity_poly.pdbx_seq_one_letter_code
_entity_poly.pdbx_strand_id
1 'polypeptide(L)'
;MSDFQTTNGQTQILIPLQIKPYSHKAMPTITGSAFSKEAGTVLYGFYNMEYLLPGGDRIRLIANHNQKTVQLMLFTHDPQLLKLLPGERPSSLVADTIDKIQRYRIRSESYKKPLSPAQQEKLQLANECINSLTLLLKKERRLKSHDHIGHEALRRKVISIIELCRDGNRMLANSPIVSEGALGYLLYDAHKAAQHHQFNRIHAVSRQDQMDFTKIKRKKNNRLLSTPVHADSSTVATKQCADTITCGKESNPCFVWDSELHIGHNSNDLDDALRTICQHYKLIPAPSLSDLPANRFAKLEAFFRQLWRDGQDWMEYLSSTEKPTHKTDVSYRSNGVSITQITPYYKLKGLAQKGYASLNELVMGLTDSSKEPIQARTLKEARRILGPLANDHWVVLAKHQQIILRLNNKLVQLNYFIKDNLFYPLPEGQDLYTLSQISKRHIYLPERASLKIKGFASRIPIFFKNFFKSIGHYIVHDLQEEFFNQVHATHPQNAQNQDAPTSSRLPLQKRNSVHEALESNGLLANGQTLEGFIKEHINNSPYVIARANHPPSPHAYNNPLHRSLGLLRHIVGLFIDTGERNPIVGSLAMAAYVYGAGAVLAPNALADLLTKLHLKGLVSGIEPTQKLAHWMSHGTRAEAVSASITYWQATVAGGNLDKFFIDAVSILKDDLAEVAIIAALALSLGYGITKAIPSLQKEMGDFPYTNYAALGGKGGAAVYDTIMHPGDDWLLGTCKWFLKCVINTAKLVIAPFFEGYYYGYQDGFVRGWGKSGSLAKRLAKQFFTAIIDLLLTILTIPLLEISALLIHIPFRGITNIIRKLLATLGNIKTIGQLFLNIAQRPSLNNYIADFRISRLYGFASPLGHFSDRLLINIGINILRFVFLPPLQLIKNILILPLFDLGSLSFRLSLSVINPISRLIAYALGTILVTAGGAWDNSLGLIFSSSATGLTLICNWLDNKMGELKQYLLSLIEIVRGELYHWAFVEEDAQAHTTLNELEYYCSQPRRFELIPHDESHCLLHNLLDKSTDLSQTDLTQETHYDKLFKAPSSTASEPANQERCTLHAP
;
A
#
# COMPACT_ATOMS: atom_id res chain seq x y z
N MET A 1 -3.05 17.65 27.16
CA MET A 1 -3.60 18.95 26.73
C MET A 1 -3.09 19.22 25.34
N SER A 2 -3.93 18.98 24.34
CA SER A 2 -3.75 19.63 23.04
C SER A 2 -4.14 21.08 23.23
N ASP A 3 -3.17 22.00 23.15
CA ASP A 3 -3.48 23.42 23.19
C ASP A 3 -4.32 23.74 21.95
N PHE A 4 -5.56 24.19 22.16
CA PHE A 4 -6.39 24.73 21.09
C PHE A 4 -6.06 26.21 20.94
N GLN A 5 -5.96 26.68 19.70
CA GLN A 5 -5.85 28.10 19.41
C GLN A 5 -7.01 28.51 18.53
N THR A 6 -7.81 29.45 19.01
CA THR A 6 -8.87 30.09 18.22
C THR A 6 -8.30 31.34 17.57
N THR A 7 -8.15 31.32 16.24
CA THR A 7 -7.73 32.49 15.44
C THR A 7 -8.74 32.71 14.33
N ASN A 8 -9.18 33.96 14.13
CA ASN A 8 -10.15 34.34 13.08
C ASN A 8 -11.47 33.54 13.11
N GLY A 9 -11.99 33.23 14.31
CA GLY A 9 -13.22 32.45 14.47
C GLY A 9 -13.08 30.95 14.20
N GLN A 10 -11.85 30.45 13.95
CA GLN A 10 -11.57 29.04 13.74
C GLN A 10 -10.71 28.48 14.89
N THR A 11 -11.23 27.46 15.58
CA THR A 11 -10.47 26.73 16.61
C THR A 11 -9.63 25.62 15.97
N GLN A 12 -8.31 25.67 16.13
CA GLN A 12 -7.36 24.71 15.56
C GLN A 12 -6.52 24.02 16.64
N ILE A 13 -6.14 22.77 16.39
CA ILE A 13 -5.25 21.98 17.25
C ILE A 13 -3.79 22.40 17.03
N LEU A 14 -3.05 22.73 18.08
CA LEU A 14 -1.62 22.98 17.95
C LEU A 14 -0.84 21.66 17.90
N ILE A 15 -0.08 21.46 16.81
CA ILE A 15 0.89 20.36 16.71
C ILE A 15 2.27 20.90 17.09
N PRO A 16 2.83 20.47 18.24
CA PRO A 16 4.15 20.89 18.65
C PRO A 16 5.21 20.15 17.82
N LEU A 17 6.01 20.90 17.08
CA LEU A 17 7.24 20.47 16.40
C LEU A 17 8.41 21.25 16.99
N GLN A 18 9.61 20.66 16.92
CA GLN A 18 10.82 21.43 17.20
C GLN A 18 11.13 22.36 16.04
N ILE A 19 11.18 21.82 14.81
CA ILE A 19 11.36 22.59 13.59
C ILE A 19 10.11 22.49 12.71
N LYS A 20 9.52 23.64 12.36
CA LYS A 20 8.45 23.74 11.38
C LYS A 20 9.00 23.53 9.96
N PRO A 21 8.21 22.95 9.06
CA PRO A 21 8.56 22.83 7.64
C PRO A 21 9.00 24.16 7.03
N TYR A 22 9.92 24.11 6.09
CA TYR A 22 10.37 25.26 5.29
C TYR A 22 9.21 25.89 4.51
N SER A 23 8.36 25.05 3.93
CA SER A 23 7.13 25.47 3.26
C SER A 23 6.00 24.49 3.53
N HIS A 24 4.76 24.99 3.56
CA HIS A 24 3.58 24.15 3.62
C HIS A 24 2.39 24.81 2.90
N LYS A 25 1.61 24.03 2.15
CA LYS A 25 0.47 24.53 1.35
C LYS A 25 -0.69 23.54 1.38
N ALA A 26 -1.90 24.05 1.56
CA ALA A 26 -3.13 23.28 1.42
C ALA A 26 -3.63 23.36 -0.02
N MET A 27 -3.95 22.21 -0.62
CA MET A 27 -4.56 22.11 -1.94
C MET A 27 -6.02 21.64 -1.82
N PRO A 28 -6.96 22.24 -2.56
CA PRO A 28 -8.37 21.90 -2.48
C PRO A 28 -8.68 20.54 -3.14
N THR A 29 -9.77 19.90 -2.70
CA THR A 29 -10.36 18.72 -3.34
C THR A 29 -11.37 19.16 -4.40
N ILE A 30 -11.29 18.61 -5.61
CA ILE A 30 -12.23 18.89 -6.69
C ILE A 30 -13.10 17.65 -6.93
N THR A 31 -14.41 17.79 -6.86
CA THR A 31 -15.39 16.72 -7.06
C THR A 31 -16.45 17.12 -8.09
N GLY A 32 -16.58 16.35 -9.16
CA GLY A 32 -17.65 16.50 -10.14
C GLY A 32 -18.97 15.91 -9.62
N SER A 33 -20.08 16.63 -9.82
CA SER A 33 -21.42 16.16 -9.46
C SER A 33 -21.80 14.92 -10.28
N ALA A 34 -22.46 13.94 -9.64
CA ALA A 34 -22.90 12.69 -10.26
C ALA A 34 -23.83 12.88 -11.47
N PHE A 35 -24.48 14.04 -11.59
CA PHE A 35 -25.41 14.38 -12.67
C PHE A 35 -24.82 15.36 -13.70
N SER A 36 -23.54 15.73 -13.58
CA SER A 36 -22.88 16.69 -14.47
C SER A 36 -22.08 16.00 -15.59
N LYS A 37 -21.65 16.77 -16.60
CA LYS A 37 -20.66 16.29 -17.60
C LYS A 37 -19.34 15.87 -16.95
N GLU A 38 -19.06 16.36 -15.74
CA GLU A 38 -17.86 16.09 -14.96
C GLU A 38 -18.03 14.94 -13.94
N ALA A 39 -19.15 14.22 -14.00
CA ALA A 39 -19.47 13.11 -13.10
C ALA A 39 -18.29 12.15 -12.93
N GLY A 40 -17.92 11.99 -11.65
CA GLY A 40 -16.84 11.19 -11.08
C GLY A 40 -15.40 11.55 -11.46
N THR A 41 -15.20 12.79 -11.90
CA THR A 41 -13.94 13.49 -11.70
C THR A 41 -13.76 13.73 -10.20
N VAL A 42 -12.77 13.08 -9.58
CA VAL A 42 -12.39 13.32 -8.17
C VAL A 42 -10.89 13.52 -8.10
N LEU A 43 -10.47 14.77 -7.89
CA LEU A 43 -9.10 15.13 -7.58
C LEU A 43 -9.03 15.41 -6.09
N TYR A 44 -8.54 14.44 -5.32
CA TYR A 44 -8.34 14.63 -3.88
C TYR A 44 -7.25 15.67 -3.63
N GLY A 45 -7.58 16.69 -2.84
CA GLY A 45 -6.62 17.66 -2.34
C GLY A 45 -5.67 17.04 -1.33
N PHE A 46 -4.67 17.82 -0.93
CA PHE A 46 -3.65 17.39 0.01
C PHE A 46 -3.08 18.57 0.78
N TYR A 47 -2.49 18.27 1.94
CA TYR A 47 -1.67 19.22 2.67
C TYR A 47 -0.19 18.85 2.51
N ASN A 48 0.57 19.74 1.88
CA ASN A 48 1.98 19.57 1.58
C ASN A 48 2.84 20.22 2.66
N MET A 49 3.92 19.56 3.08
CA MET A 49 4.92 20.04 4.03
C MET A 49 6.32 19.66 3.55
N GLU A 50 7.22 20.63 3.40
CA GLU A 50 8.56 20.41 2.83
C GLU A 50 9.67 20.81 3.83
N TYR A 51 10.72 19.98 3.92
CA TYR A 51 11.96 20.31 4.61
C TYR A 51 13.15 20.30 3.65
N LEU A 52 14.08 21.22 3.89
CA LEU A 52 15.39 21.26 3.24
C LEU A 52 16.37 20.37 3.98
N LEU A 53 17.18 19.62 3.21
CA LEU A 53 18.21 18.72 3.70
C LEU A 53 19.60 19.14 3.16
N PRO A 54 20.69 18.65 3.78
CA PRO A 54 22.05 18.91 3.31
C PRO A 54 22.25 18.47 1.86
N GLY A 55 23.14 19.15 1.11
CA GLY A 55 23.46 18.79 -0.28
C GLY A 55 22.45 19.28 -1.32
N GLY A 56 21.48 20.11 -0.93
CA GLY A 56 20.42 20.59 -1.83
C GLY A 56 19.24 19.62 -1.97
N ASP A 57 19.25 18.54 -1.18
CA ASP A 57 18.20 17.53 -1.11
C ASP A 57 16.99 18.07 -0.36
N ARG A 58 15.81 17.49 -0.61
CA ARG A 58 14.55 17.92 -0.01
C ARG A 58 13.67 16.73 0.32
N ILE A 59 12.88 16.86 1.36
CA ILE A 59 11.89 15.85 1.76
C ILE A 59 10.52 16.51 1.85
N ARG A 60 9.54 15.89 1.19
CA ARG A 60 8.19 16.40 1.07
C ARG A 60 7.21 15.37 1.63
N LEU A 61 6.44 15.78 2.62
CA LEU A 61 5.42 15.00 3.31
C LEU A 61 4.05 15.49 2.83
N ILE A 62 3.28 14.60 2.23
CA ILE A 62 1.99 14.91 1.61
C ILE A 62 0.89 14.17 2.37
N ALA A 63 0.07 14.91 3.11
CA ALA A 63 -1.12 14.38 3.76
C ALA A 63 -2.31 14.47 2.79
N ASN A 64 -2.53 13.40 2.03
CA ASN A 64 -3.64 13.28 1.09
C ASN A 64 -4.99 13.18 1.83
N HIS A 65 -6.03 13.88 1.37
CA HIS A 65 -7.35 13.87 2.02
C HIS A 65 -8.04 12.48 2.00
N ASN A 66 -7.66 11.60 1.08
CA ASN A 66 -8.24 10.25 0.94
C ASN A 66 -7.38 9.13 1.52
N GLN A 67 -6.07 9.35 1.73
CA GLN A 67 -5.13 8.29 2.12
C GLN A 67 -4.88 8.26 3.63
N LYS A 68 -4.64 7.04 4.14
CA LYS A 68 -4.34 6.76 5.55
C LYS A 68 -2.94 7.23 5.94
N THR A 69 -1.98 6.98 5.06
CA THR A 69 -0.56 7.24 5.28
C THR A 69 -0.14 8.47 4.51
N VAL A 70 0.67 9.31 5.14
CA VAL A 70 1.36 10.40 4.44
C VAL A 70 2.25 9.82 3.34
N GLN A 71 2.14 10.38 2.14
CA GLN A 71 3.04 10.10 1.04
C GLN A 71 4.34 10.88 1.26
N LEU A 72 5.47 10.20 1.13
CA LEU A 72 6.81 10.74 1.29
C LEU A 72 7.48 10.82 -0.06
N MET A 73 7.85 12.02 -0.49
CA MET A 73 8.69 12.24 -1.66
C MET A 73 10.07 12.75 -1.22
N LEU A 74 11.10 12.02 -1.63
CA LEU A 74 12.49 12.40 -1.38
C LEU A 74 13.13 12.84 -2.69
N PHE A 75 13.63 14.07 -2.70
CA PHE A 75 14.41 14.66 -3.79
C PHE A 75 15.87 14.59 -3.39
N THR A 76 16.65 13.70 -4.02
CA THR A 76 18.04 13.46 -3.65
C THR A 76 18.99 13.44 -4.83
N HIS A 77 20.17 14.01 -4.65
CA HIS A 77 21.27 13.92 -5.61
C HIS A 77 22.18 12.71 -5.34
N ASP A 78 21.98 11.95 -4.25
CA ASP A 78 22.73 10.73 -3.95
C ASP A 78 21.99 9.46 -4.45
N PRO A 79 22.45 8.84 -5.56
CA PRO A 79 21.84 7.61 -6.06
C PRO A 79 22.10 6.38 -5.17
N GLN A 80 23.02 6.43 -4.19
CA GLN A 80 23.26 5.31 -3.28
C GLN A 80 22.13 5.16 -2.26
N LEU A 81 21.55 6.27 -1.82
CA LEU A 81 20.43 6.28 -0.87
C LEU A 81 19.22 5.52 -1.41
N LEU A 82 18.95 5.62 -2.72
CA LEU A 82 17.82 4.94 -3.39
C LEU A 82 17.86 3.40 -3.25
N LYS A 83 19.05 2.80 -3.12
CA LYS A 83 19.20 1.35 -2.90
C LYS A 83 18.86 0.91 -1.48
N LEU A 84 18.99 1.83 -0.53
CA LEU A 84 18.75 1.58 0.89
C LEU A 84 17.29 1.80 1.27
N LEU A 85 16.57 2.65 0.53
CA LEU A 85 15.17 2.91 0.75
C LEU A 85 14.33 1.64 0.51
N PRO A 86 13.32 1.39 1.37
CA PRO A 86 12.45 0.23 1.25
C PRO A 86 11.56 0.34 0.01
N GLY A 87 11.22 -0.79 -0.60
CA GLY A 87 10.26 -0.83 -1.71
C GLY A 87 10.41 -2.10 -2.52
N GLU A 88 9.29 -2.62 -3.03
CA GLU A 88 9.33 -3.84 -3.85
C GLU A 88 10.08 -3.60 -5.16
N ARG A 89 10.86 -4.59 -5.58
CA ARG A 89 11.67 -4.53 -6.81
C ARG A 89 11.26 -5.66 -7.74
N PRO A 90 10.00 -5.69 -8.21
CA PRO A 90 9.40 -6.87 -8.84
C PRO A 90 10.12 -7.29 -10.14
N SER A 91 10.91 -6.41 -10.73
CA SER A 91 11.67 -6.66 -11.96
C SER A 91 13.02 -7.35 -11.74
N SER A 92 13.49 -7.48 -10.49
CA SER A 92 14.75 -8.17 -10.13
C SER A 92 14.54 -9.08 -8.93
N LEU A 93 14.74 -10.37 -9.15
CA LEU A 93 14.69 -11.39 -8.10
C LEU A 93 15.68 -11.07 -6.97
N VAL A 94 16.92 -10.76 -7.34
CA VAL A 94 18.00 -10.58 -6.36
C VAL A 94 17.80 -9.29 -5.58
N ALA A 95 17.47 -8.19 -6.24
CA ALA A 95 17.29 -6.90 -5.58
C ALA A 95 16.06 -6.89 -4.66
N ASP A 96 14.97 -7.55 -5.05
CA ASP A 96 13.76 -7.70 -4.21
C ASP A 96 14.04 -8.55 -2.96
N THR A 97 14.79 -9.64 -3.13
CA THR A 97 15.22 -10.48 -2.00
C THR A 97 16.09 -9.69 -1.02
N ILE A 98 17.03 -8.88 -1.53
CA ILE A 98 17.87 -8.00 -0.69
C ILE A 98 17.00 -6.98 0.06
N ASP A 99 16.02 -6.33 -0.60
CA ASP A 99 15.11 -5.38 0.06
C ASP A 99 14.40 -5.99 1.27
N LYS A 100 13.84 -7.20 1.09
CA LYS A 100 13.08 -7.88 2.15
C LYS A 100 13.96 -8.19 3.37
N ILE A 101 15.21 -8.62 3.17
CA ILE A 101 16.14 -8.92 4.27
C ILE A 101 16.71 -7.64 4.89
N GLN A 102 16.96 -6.61 4.09
CA GLN A 102 17.44 -5.29 4.50
C GLN A 102 16.53 -4.64 5.55
N ARG A 103 15.22 -4.87 5.49
CA ARG A 103 14.26 -4.41 6.51
C ARG A 103 14.63 -4.87 7.92
N TYR A 104 15.19 -6.08 8.07
CA TYR A 104 15.67 -6.55 9.38
C TYR A 104 16.84 -5.70 9.87
N ARG A 105 17.80 -5.39 8.99
CA ARG A 105 18.97 -4.56 9.30
C ARG A 105 18.54 -3.19 9.82
N ILE A 106 17.68 -2.50 9.06
CA ILE A 106 17.13 -1.17 9.41
C ILE A 106 16.44 -1.19 10.79
N ARG A 107 15.59 -2.19 11.03
CA ARG A 107 14.87 -2.31 12.32
C ARG A 107 15.78 -2.67 13.49
N SER A 108 16.79 -3.51 13.26
CA SER A 108 17.73 -3.94 14.29
C SER A 108 18.62 -2.81 14.82
N GLU A 109 18.92 -1.83 13.98
CA GLU A 109 19.66 -0.65 14.36
C GLU A 109 18.87 0.21 15.36
N SER A 110 17.54 0.16 15.27
CA SER A 110 16.59 0.90 16.13
C SER A 110 16.25 0.20 17.45
N TYR A 111 16.75 -1.02 17.69
CA TYR A 111 16.57 -1.69 18.98
C TYR A 111 17.36 -1.00 20.10
N LYS A 112 16.80 -1.04 21.31
CA LYS A 112 17.43 -0.51 22.52
C LYS A 112 18.85 -1.09 22.69
N LYS A 113 19.84 -0.21 22.86
CA LYS A 113 21.26 -0.58 23.00
C LYS A 113 21.65 -0.79 24.47
N PRO A 114 22.64 -1.65 24.78
CA PRO A 114 23.35 -2.54 23.87
C PRO A 114 22.45 -3.68 23.35
N LEU A 115 22.71 -4.14 22.13
CA LEU A 115 22.04 -5.32 21.57
C LEU A 115 22.42 -6.56 22.39
N SER A 116 21.48 -7.49 22.57
CA SER A 116 21.81 -8.79 23.17
C SER A 116 22.70 -9.62 22.23
N PRO A 117 23.48 -10.60 22.74
CA PRO A 117 24.34 -11.44 21.90
C PRO A 117 23.57 -12.10 20.75
N ALA A 118 22.40 -12.69 21.03
CA ALA A 118 21.54 -13.30 20.01
C ALA A 118 21.02 -12.29 18.95
N GLN A 119 20.85 -11.01 19.32
CA GLN A 119 20.49 -9.96 18.36
C GLN A 119 21.66 -9.58 17.46
N GLN A 120 22.89 -9.56 18.00
CA GLN A 120 24.10 -9.30 17.23
C GLN A 120 24.36 -10.43 16.22
N GLU A 121 24.23 -11.69 16.62
CA GLU A 121 24.39 -12.84 15.72
C GLU A 121 23.32 -12.86 14.62
N LYS A 122 22.05 -12.57 14.93
CA LYS A 122 21.01 -12.43 13.90
C LYS A 122 21.31 -11.31 12.91
N LEU A 123 21.87 -10.19 13.36
CA LEU A 123 22.28 -9.10 12.50
C LEU A 123 23.47 -9.51 11.61
N GLN A 124 24.42 -10.27 12.14
CA GLN A 124 25.53 -10.84 11.36
C GLN A 124 25.02 -11.77 10.26
N LEU A 125 24.13 -12.72 10.59
CA LEU A 125 23.51 -13.62 9.60
C LEU A 125 22.79 -12.85 8.48
N ALA A 126 22.02 -11.82 8.84
CA ALA A 126 21.34 -10.99 7.85
C ALA A 126 22.34 -10.25 6.92
N ASN A 127 23.43 -9.73 7.47
CA ASN A 127 24.48 -9.06 6.71
C ASN A 127 25.23 -10.03 5.78
N GLU A 128 25.58 -11.23 6.24
CA GLU A 128 26.22 -12.28 5.43
C GLU A 128 25.32 -12.72 4.26
N CYS A 129 24.02 -12.85 4.52
CA CYS A 129 23.02 -13.16 3.50
C CYS A 129 22.95 -12.05 2.44
N ILE A 130 22.84 -10.78 2.86
CA ILE A 130 22.82 -9.62 1.95
C ILE A 130 24.11 -9.56 1.12
N ASN A 131 25.27 -9.78 1.73
CA ASN A 131 26.56 -9.77 1.03
C ASN A 131 26.63 -10.88 -0.03
N SER A 132 26.16 -12.08 0.30
CA SER A 132 26.10 -13.22 -0.61
C SER A 132 25.16 -12.97 -1.80
N LEU A 133 23.99 -12.37 -1.56
CA LEU A 133 23.04 -11.99 -2.61
C LEU A 133 23.57 -10.86 -3.49
N THR A 134 24.29 -9.89 -2.93
CA THR A 134 24.86 -8.74 -3.67
C THR A 134 25.81 -9.20 -4.79
N LEU A 135 26.53 -10.30 -4.60
CA LEU A 135 27.39 -10.91 -5.63
C LEU A 135 26.59 -11.43 -6.85
N LEU A 136 25.31 -11.73 -6.69
CA LEU A 136 24.43 -12.24 -7.74
C LEU A 136 23.82 -11.13 -8.62
N LEU A 137 23.77 -9.87 -8.16
CA LEU A 137 23.20 -8.74 -8.92
C LEU A 137 23.86 -8.57 -10.29
N LYS A 138 25.18 -8.78 -10.39
CA LYS A 138 25.92 -8.72 -11.67
C LYS A 138 25.65 -9.94 -12.55
N LYS A 139 25.35 -11.10 -11.96
CA LYS A 139 25.03 -12.33 -12.70
C LYS A 139 23.65 -12.24 -13.31
N GLU A 140 22.66 -11.78 -12.55
CA GLU A 140 21.28 -11.55 -13.02
C GLU A 140 21.26 -10.63 -14.25
N ARG A 141 21.98 -9.50 -14.21
CA ARG A 141 22.08 -8.56 -15.36
C ARG A 141 22.73 -9.15 -16.63
N ARG A 142 23.42 -10.29 -16.53
CA ARG A 142 24.06 -10.94 -17.69
C ARG A 142 23.15 -11.99 -18.32
N LEU A 143 22.06 -12.39 -17.65
CA LEU A 143 21.10 -13.34 -18.19
C LEU A 143 20.28 -12.67 -19.28
N LYS A 144 20.05 -13.41 -20.36
CA LYS A 144 19.17 -12.98 -21.45
C LYS A 144 17.72 -13.34 -21.07
N SER A 145 16.75 -12.59 -21.57
CA SER A 145 15.33 -12.79 -21.27
C SER A 145 14.79 -14.20 -21.60
N HIS A 146 15.38 -14.87 -22.59
CA HIS A 146 15.04 -16.24 -23.02
C HIS A 146 15.93 -17.33 -22.38
N ASP A 147 16.86 -16.97 -21.50
CA ASP A 147 17.72 -17.95 -20.80
C ASP A 147 16.98 -18.57 -19.60
N HIS A 148 15.95 -19.38 -19.89
CA HIS A 148 15.10 -20.01 -18.87
C HIS A 148 15.91 -20.88 -17.90
N ILE A 149 16.92 -21.59 -18.41
CA ILE A 149 17.81 -22.44 -17.60
C ILE A 149 18.66 -21.57 -16.65
N GLY A 150 19.27 -20.49 -17.17
CA GLY A 150 20.04 -19.55 -16.36
C GLY A 150 19.20 -18.84 -15.29
N HIS A 151 17.96 -18.48 -15.62
CA HIS A 151 17.00 -17.89 -14.68
C HIS A 151 16.63 -18.83 -13.53
N GLU A 152 16.29 -20.08 -13.81
CA GLU A 152 15.95 -21.05 -12.76
C GLU A 152 17.18 -21.48 -11.94
N ALA A 153 18.37 -21.55 -12.55
CA ALA A 153 19.62 -21.75 -11.83
C ALA A 153 19.92 -20.58 -10.86
N LEU A 154 19.65 -19.34 -11.27
CA LEU A 154 19.73 -18.16 -10.39
C LEU A 154 18.72 -18.25 -9.26
N ARG A 155 17.46 -18.60 -9.54
CA ARG A 155 16.40 -18.78 -8.53
C ARG A 155 16.79 -19.77 -7.45
N ARG A 156 17.26 -20.96 -7.84
CA ARG A 156 17.74 -21.99 -6.93
C ARG A 156 18.89 -21.50 -6.05
N LYS A 157 19.81 -20.72 -6.63
CA LYS A 157 20.95 -20.15 -5.88
C LYS A 157 20.52 -19.06 -4.88
N VAL A 158 19.54 -18.25 -5.23
CA VAL A 158 18.96 -17.26 -4.31
C VAL A 158 18.27 -17.98 -3.14
N ILE A 159 17.43 -18.98 -3.45
CA ILE A 159 16.71 -19.78 -2.43
C ILE A 159 17.69 -20.48 -1.49
N SER A 160 18.78 -21.06 -1.99
CA SER A 160 19.77 -21.74 -1.13
C SER A 160 20.50 -20.79 -0.18
N ILE A 161 20.78 -19.56 -0.60
CA ILE A 161 21.36 -18.52 0.28
C ILE A 161 20.36 -18.15 1.40
N ILE A 162 19.07 -18.03 1.07
CA ILE A 162 18.02 -17.72 2.04
C ILE A 162 17.88 -18.86 3.06
N GLU A 163 17.84 -20.13 2.60
CA GLU A 163 17.72 -21.29 3.50
C GLU A 163 18.95 -21.44 4.41
N LEU A 164 20.18 -21.17 3.93
CA LEU A 164 21.37 -21.14 4.79
C LEU A 164 21.21 -20.12 5.95
N CYS A 165 20.72 -18.92 5.64
CA CYS A 165 20.46 -17.91 6.65
C CYS A 165 19.30 -18.32 7.60
N ARG A 166 18.29 -19.01 7.08
CA ARG A 166 17.15 -19.52 7.84
C ARG A 166 17.57 -20.61 8.82
N ASP A 167 18.43 -21.52 8.39
CA ASP A 167 19.02 -22.57 9.22
C ASP A 167 19.88 -21.99 10.34
N GLY A 168 20.73 -21.01 10.02
CA GLY A 168 21.49 -20.27 11.04
C GLY A 168 20.56 -19.63 12.07
N ASN A 169 19.50 -18.95 11.64
CA ASN A 169 18.53 -18.32 12.54
C ASN A 169 17.75 -19.35 13.39
N ARG A 170 17.51 -20.56 12.86
CA ARG A 170 16.91 -21.66 13.62
C ARG A 170 17.83 -22.20 14.70
N MET A 171 19.12 -22.36 14.37
CA MET A 171 20.13 -22.78 15.34
C MET A 171 20.21 -21.80 16.51
N LEU A 172 20.16 -20.49 16.23
CA LEU A 172 20.07 -19.46 17.28
C LEU A 172 18.79 -19.57 18.12
N ALA A 173 17.70 -20.08 17.54
CA ALA A 173 16.44 -20.32 18.22
C ALA A 173 16.40 -21.64 19.03
N ASN A 174 17.53 -22.37 19.14
CA ASN A 174 17.68 -23.51 20.06
C ASN A 174 17.90 -23.08 21.52
N SER A 175 17.64 -21.81 21.84
CA SER A 175 17.55 -21.31 23.20
C SER A 175 16.08 -21.17 23.61
N PRO A 176 15.71 -21.49 24.86
CA PRO A 176 14.33 -21.34 25.33
C PRO A 176 13.81 -19.89 25.30
N ILE A 177 14.70 -18.90 25.22
CA ILE A 177 14.36 -17.46 25.28
C ILE A 177 14.42 -16.81 23.89
N VAL A 178 15.10 -17.43 22.92
CA VAL A 178 15.29 -16.86 21.58
C VAL A 178 14.32 -17.50 20.60
N SER A 179 13.50 -16.67 19.95
CA SER A 179 12.65 -17.12 18.83
C SER A 179 13.30 -16.79 17.49
N GLU A 180 12.87 -17.45 16.42
CA GLU A 180 13.24 -17.08 15.03
C GLU A 180 12.87 -15.62 14.72
N GLY A 181 11.78 -15.13 15.31
CA GLY A 181 11.44 -13.71 15.42
C GLY A 181 11.21 -13.01 14.08
N ALA A 182 11.43 -11.69 14.05
CA ALA A 182 11.23 -10.86 12.87
C ALA A 182 12.12 -11.27 11.68
N LEU A 183 13.34 -11.74 11.94
CA LEU A 183 14.24 -12.25 10.89
C LEU A 183 13.66 -13.49 10.22
N GLY A 184 13.09 -14.43 11.00
CA GLY A 184 12.45 -15.63 10.46
C GLY A 184 11.27 -15.29 9.53
N TYR A 185 10.43 -14.32 9.91
CA TYR A 185 9.33 -13.86 9.06
C TYR A 185 9.82 -13.23 7.75
N LEU A 186 10.84 -12.36 7.80
CA LEU A 186 11.37 -11.71 6.61
C LEU A 186 12.10 -12.69 5.68
N LEU A 187 12.81 -13.68 6.23
CA LEU A 187 13.43 -14.74 5.42
C LEU A 187 12.39 -15.63 4.76
N TYR A 188 11.28 -15.92 5.43
CA TYR A 188 10.16 -16.62 4.82
C TYR A 188 9.53 -15.81 3.68
N ASP A 189 9.22 -14.53 3.92
CA ASP A 189 8.63 -13.66 2.91
C ASP A 189 9.58 -13.50 1.70
N ALA A 190 10.90 -13.44 1.93
CA ALA A 190 11.93 -13.44 0.89
C ALA A 190 11.99 -14.76 0.11
N HIS A 191 11.96 -15.91 0.79
CA HIS A 191 11.90 -17.23 0.15
C HIS A 191 10.66 -17.36 -0.74
N LYS A 192 9.49 -17.00 -0.20
CA LYS A 192 8.22 -17.05 -0.94
C LYS A 192 8.24 -16.15 -2.17
N ALA A 193 8.70 -14.91 -2.02
CA ALA A 193 8.84 -13.99 -3.14
C ALA A 193 9.79 -14.54 -4.21
N ALA A 194 10.93 -15.10 -3.81
CA ALA A 194 11.87 -15.71 -4.73
C ALA A 194 11.30 -16.93 -5.47
N GLN A 195 10.50 -17.75 -4.78
CA GLN A 195 9.86 -18.93 -5.36
C GLN A 195 8.78 -18.57 -6.38
N HIS A 196 8.05 -17.48 -6.18
CA HIS A 196 6.97 -17.05 -7.08
C HIS A 196 7.36 -15.94 -8.05
N HIS A 197 8.61 -15.48 -8.01
CA HIS A 197 9.10 -14.44 -8.91
C HIS A 197 8.94 -14.82 -10.37
N GLN A 198 8.43 -13.92 -11.20
CA GLN A 198 8.32 -14.10 -12.64
C GLN A 198 9.37 -13.25 -13.33
N PHE A 199 10.31 -13.91 -14.00
CA PHE A 199 11.33 -13.22 -14.78
C PHE A 199 10.70 -12.45 -15.94
N ASN A 200 11.32 -11.32 -16.30
CA ASN A 200 10.91 -10.57 -17.48
C ASN A 200 11.21 -11.39 -18.74
N ARG A 201 10.18 -11.69 -19.54
CA ARG A 201 10.28 -12.60 -20.69
C ARG A 201 10.86 -11.94 -21.94
N ILE A 202 10.99 -10.61 -21.94
CA ILE A 202 11.38 -9.83 -23.11
C ILE A 202 12.64 -9.01 -22.85
N HIS A 203 12.67 -8.30 -21.74
CA HIS A 203 13.77 -7.42 -21.38
C HIS A 203 14.69 -8.10 -20.37
N ALA A 204 16.01 -7.98 -20.58
CA ALA A 204 16.98 -8.37 -19.58
C ALA A 204 16.97 -7.37 -18.41
N VAL A 205 17.26 -7.85 -17.20
CA VAL A 205 17.31 -7.02 -15.99
C VAL A 205 18.37 -5.94 -16.14
N SER A 206 17.95 -4.68 -16.03
CA SER A 206 18.82 -3.52 -16.11
C SER A 206 19.32 -3.06 -14.74
N ARG A 207 20.21 -2.06 -14.71
CA ARG A 207 20.63 -1.43 -13.44
C ARG A 207 19.48 -0.71 -12.74
N GLN A 208 18.59 -0.07 -13.50
CA GLN A 208 17.48 0.69 -12.95
C GLN A 208 16.44 -0.23 -12.32
N ASP A 209 16.24 -1.42 -12.89
CA ASP A 209 15.38 -2.48 -12.33
C ASP A 209 15.87 -2.96 -10.96
N GLN A 210 17.17 -2.80 -10.67
CA GLN A 210 17.80 -3.07 -9.37
C GLN A 210 17.90 -1.82 -8.48
N MET A 211 17.23 -0.72 -8.83
CA MET A 211 17.33 0.59 -8.18
C MET A 211 18.75 1.18 -8.14
N ASP A 212 19.60 0.83 -9.11
CA ASP A 212 20.98 1.34 -9.25
C ASP A 212 21.08 2.49 -10.27
N PHE A 213 20.89 3.72 -9.78
CA PHE A 213 20.92 4.95 -10.60
C PHE A 213 22.32 5.56 -10.77
N THR A 214 23.38 4.91 -10.26
CA THR A 214 24.76 5.46 -10.20
C THR A 214 25.39 5.81 -11.56
N LYS A 215 24.87 5.27 -12.66
CA LYS A 215 25.39 5.50 -14.02
C LYS A 215 24.48 6.36 -14.91
N ILE A 216 23.38 6.88 -14.38
CA ILE A 216 22.42 7.67 -15.16
C ILE A 216 22.92 9.11 -15.24
N LYS A 217 22.98 9.64 -16.45
CA LYS A 217 23.25 11.05 -16.72
C LYS A 217 22.09 11.62 -17.52
N ARG A 218 21.55 12.77 -17.11
CA ARG A 218 20.55 13.50 -17.90
C ARG A 218 21.28 14.38 -18.91
N LYS A 219 20.99 14.21 -20.20
CA LYS A 219 21.50 15.10 -21.26
C LYS A 219 20.61 16.35 -21.27
N LYS A 220 21.18 17.54 -21.03
CA LYS A 220 20.45 18.80 -21.16
C LYS A 220 20.30 19.13 -22.66
N ASN A 221 19.08 19.26 -23.16
CA ASN A 221 18.85 19.73 -24.54
C ASN A 221 19.01 21.26 -24.57
N ASN A 222 20.19 21.74 -24.98
CA ASN A 222 20.46 23.17 -25.19
C ASN A 222 20.12 23.61 -26.62
N ARG A 223 18.89 23.40 -27.11
CA ARG A 223 18.45 24.00 -28.38
C ARG A 223 17.00 24.47 -28.29
N LEU A 224 16.81 25.74 -28.70
CA LEU A 224 15.57 26.55 -28.75
C LEU A 224 15.31 27.28 -27.42
N LEU A 225 15.29 28.61 -27.26
CA LEU A 225 15.17 29.75 -28.18
C LEU A 225 16.28 30.79 -27.90
N SER A 226 16.92 31.28 -28.95
CA SER A 226 17.53 32.61 -28.94
C SER A 226 17.07 33.33 -30.22
N THR A 227 15.98 34.06 -30.09
CA THR A 227 15.59 35.10 -31.04
C THR A 227 15.43 36.37 -30.22
N PRO A 228 16.21 37.44 -30.51
CA PRO A 228 16.07 38.70 -29.80
C PRO A 228 14.85 39.44 -30.36
N VAL A 229 13.90 39.79 -29.51
CA VAL A 229 12.89 40.80 -29.84
C VAL A 229 13.00 41.92 -28.82
N HIS A 230 12.92 43.13 -29.37
CA HIS A 230 13.29 44.43 -28.84
C HIS A 230 12.85 44.72 -27.41
N ALA A 231 13.76 45.42 -26.71
CA ALA A 231 13.49 46.14 -25.49
C ALA A 231 12.49 47.26 -25.75
N ASP A 232 11.47 47.35 -24.90
CA ASP A 232 10.87 48.62 -24.52
C ASP A 232 10.65 48.65 -23.02
N SER A 233 11.03 49.80 -22.47
CA SER A 233 11.08 50.14 -21.06
C SER A 233 9.71 50.49 -20.50
N SER A 234 9.42 50.00 -19.29
CA SER A 234 8.92 50.75 -18.11
C SER A 234 7.89 49.95 -17.30
N THR A 235 8.25 49.56 -16.08
CA THR A 235 7.54 49.80 -14.80
C THR A 235 8.10 48.90 -13.69
N VAL A 236 8.21 49.48 -12.50
CA VAL A 236 8.97 49.04 -11.33
C VAL A 236 8.02 48.55 -10.23
N ALA A 237 8.48 47.52 -9.49
CA ALA A 237 7.98 46.96 -8.21
C ALA A 237 6.70 46.10 -8.31
N THR A 238 6.73 44.81 -7.98
CA THR A 238 7.15 44.18 -6.72
C THR A 238 7.80 42.79 -6.94
N LYS A 239 9.02 42.59 -6.42
CA LYS A 239 9.75 41.30 -6.43
C LYS A 239 9.79 40.73 -5.03
N GLN A 240 9.16 39.59 -4.80
CA GLN A 240 9.48 38.67 -3.70
C GLN A 240 9.89 37.31 -4.30
N CYS A 241 11.13 36.95 -4.00
CA CYS A 241 11.92 35.74 -4.25
C CYS A 241 11.31 34.58 -5.07
N ALA A 242 11.62 34.59 -6.37
CA ALA A 242 11.85 33.36 -7.14
C ALA A 242 13.37 33.25 -7.38
N ASP A 243 14.03 32.31 -6.68
CA ASP A 243 15.47 32.08 -6.83
C ASP A 243 15.76 31.52 -8.23
N THR A 244 16.32 32.39 -9.07
CA THR A 244 16.75 32.09 -10.43
C THR A 244 18.09 31.37 -10.39
N ILE A 245 18.13 30.17 -10.96
CA ILE A 245 19.31 29.31 -11.10
C ILE A 245 20.32 29.98 -12.04
N THR A 246 21.48 30.42 -11.53
CA THR A 246 22.62 30.83 -12.36
C THR A 246 23.36 29.62 -12.94
N CYS A 247 23.68 29.74 -14.23
CA CYS A 247 24.33 28.78 -15.12
C CYS A 247 25.70 28.25 -14.69
N GLY A 248 26.05 27.06 -15.21
CA GLY A 248 27.44 26.71 -15.52
C GLY A 248 28.06 25.47 -14.86
N LYS A 249 27.30 24.39 -14.60
CA LYS A 249 27.86 23.03 -14.37
C LYS A 249 26.86 22.00 -14.86
N GLU A 250 27.34 20.88 -15.42
CA GLU A 250 26.52 19.68 -15.63
C GLU A 250 25.84 19.35 -14.30
N SER A 251 24.55 19.69 -14.16
CA SER A 251 23.83 19.47 -12.92
C SER A 251 23.61 17.98 -12.77
N ASN A 252 24.16 17.38 -11.71
CA ASN A 252 23.81 16.01 -11.34
C ASN A 252 22.27 15.88 -11.32
N PRO A 253 21.70 14.83 -11.93
CA PRO A 253 20.26 14.64 -11.92
C PRO A 253 19.75 14.56 -10.48
N CYS A 254 18.63 15.23 -10.20
CA CYS A 254 17.94 15.10 -8.93
C CYS A 254 16.97 13.92 -9.05
N PHE A 255 17.17 12.88 -8.25
CA PHE A 255 16.30 11.71 -8.25
C PHE A 255 15.12 11.92 -7.30
N VAL A 256 13.93 11.52 -7.75
CA VAL A 256 12.70 11.60 -6.97
C VAL A 256 12.27 10.19 -6.60
N TRP A 257 12.36 9.86 -5.30
CA TRP A 257 11.78 8.64 -4.75
C TRP A 257 10.39 8.95 -4.19
N ASP A 258 9.37 8.28 -4.73
CA ASP A 258 7.97 8.47 -4.35
C ASP A 258 7.46 7.24 -3.58
N SER A 259 7.10 7.43 -2.31
CA SER A 259 6.64 6.33 -1.47
C SER A 259 5.37 5.67 -2.00
N GLU A 260 4.47 6.41 -2.65
CA GLU A 260 3.24 5.85 -3.21
C GLU A 260 3.56 4.80 -4.29
N LEU A 261 4.63 5.01 -5.06
CA LEU A 261 5.10 4.10 -6.10
C LEU A 261 5.80 2.86 -5.52
N HIS A 262 6.61 3.02 -4.47
CA HIS A 262 7.50 1.96 -4.00
C HIS A 262 6.98 1.13 -2.82
N ILE A 263 6.28 1.78 -1.88
CA ILE A 263 5.80 1.15 -0.65
C ILE A 263 4.26 1.25 -0.50
N GLY A 264 3.60 1.97 -1.40
CA GLY A 264 2.16 2.21 -1.36
C GLY A 264 1.74 2.91 -0.07
N HIS A 265 0.83 2.27 0.68
CA HIS A 265 0.30 2.78 1.95
C HIS A 265 0.72 1.93 3.16
N ASN A 266 1.85 1.21 3.06
CA ASN A 266 2.36 0.41 4.17
C ASN A 266 3.06 1.30 5.21
N SER A 267 2.44 1.44 6.39
CA SER A 267 2.99 2.26 7.47
C SER A 267 4.34 1.76 8.00
N ASN A 268 4.57 0.44 8.02
CA ASN A 268 5.82 -0.11 8.53
C ASN A 268 6.99 0.21 7.60
N ASP A 269 6.74 0.18 6.29
CA ASP A 269 7.76 0.50 5.29
C ASP A 269 8.00 2.02 5.22
N LEU A 270 6.98 2.84 5.49
CA LEU A 270 7.15 4.29 5.68
C LEU A 270 8.03 4.61 6.90
N ASP A 271 7.81 3.92 8.03
CA ASP A 271 8.65 4.08 9.22
C ASP A 271 10.10 3.63 8.95
N ASP A 272 10.30 2.57 8.17
CA ASP A 272 11.63 2.10 7.75
C ASP A 272 12.32 3.09 6.77
N ALA A 273 11.56 3.75 5.89
CA ALA A 273 12.07 4.82 5.05
C ALA A 273 12.53 6.02 5.90
N LEU A 274 11.71 6.44 6.88
CA LEU A 274 12.08 7.52 7.81
C LEU A 274 13.33 7.17 8.62
N ARG A 275 13.50 5.93 9.09
CA ARG A 275 14.73 5.46 9.76
C ARG A 275 15.95 5.61 8.86
N THR A 276 15.84 5.16 7.62
CA THR A 276 16.93 5.22 6.62
C THR A 276 17.33 6.67 6.32
N ILE A 277 16.35 7.56 6.16
CA ILE A 277 16.58 9.00 5.93
C ILE A 277 17.23 9.64 7.17
N CYS A 278 16.72 9.37 8.38
CA CYS A 278 17.30 9.91 9.61
C CYS A 278 18.76 9.50 9.77
N GLN A 279 19.08 8.24 9.49
CA GLN A 279 20.45 7.73 9.57
C GLN A 279 21.36 8.38 8.50
N HIS A 280 20.89 8.47 7.26
CA HIS A 280 21.68 9.01 6.14
C HIS A 280 22.04 10.48 6.36
N TYR A 281 21.07 11.32 6.72
CA TYR A 281 21.28 12.75 6.97
C TYR A 281 21.72 13.08 8.40
N LYS A 282 21.99 12.06 9.24
CA LYS A 282 22.38 12.22 10.66
C LYS A 282 21.37 13.06 11.47
N LEU A 283 20.08 12.91 11.17
CA LEU A 283 19.01 13.51 11.97
C LEU A 283 18.94 12.81 13.33
N ILE A 284 18.45 13.53 14.35
CA ILE A 284 18.21 12.96 15.67
C ILE A 284 17.11 11.90 15.52
N PRO A 285 17.36 10.61 15.85
CA PRO A 285 16.37 9.56 15.63
C PRO A 285 15.14 9.81 16.50
N ALA A 286 13.94 9.55 15.95
CA ALA A 286 12.70 9.71 16.70
C ALA A 286 12.62 8.67 17.82
N PRO A 287 12.38 9.05 19.09
CA PRO A 287 12.09 8.10 20.16
C PRO A 287 10.90 7.17 19.88
N SER A 288 10.00 7.58 18.99
CA SER A 288 8.89 6.72 18.53
C SER A 288 9.30 5.68 17.48
N LEU A 289 10.43 5.91 16.80
CA LEU A 289 11.00 5.01 15.79
C LEU A 289 12.19 4.19 16.34
N SER A 290 12.92 4.74 17.31
CA SER A 290 13.96 4.09 18.13
C SER A 290 13.34 3.50 19.41
N ASP A 291 14.03 2.58 20.09
CA ASP A 291 13.52 1.89 21.29
C ASP A 291 12.33 0.94 21.04
N LEU A 292 12.25 0.36 19.84
CA LEU A 292 11.28 -0.68 19.54
C LEU A 292 11.45 -1.86 20.52
N PRO A 293 10.40 -2.25 21.26
CA PRO A 293 10.47 -3.42 22.11
C PRO A 293 10.68 -4.66 21.25
N ALA A 294 11.78 -5.38 21.47
CA ALA A 294 12.04 -6.63 20.76
C ALA A 294 11.09 -7.77 21.19
N ASN A 295 10.54 -7.69 22.40
CA ASN A 295 9.63 -8.67 22.99
C ASN A 295 8.17 -8.44 22.50
N ARG A 296 7.49 -9.53 22.10
CA ARG A 296 6.07 -9.50 21.66
C ARG A 296 5.12 -8.97 22.72
N PHE A 297 5.28 -9.37 23.99
CA PHE A 297 4.40 -8.89 25.06
C PHE A 297 4.58 -7.39 25.32
N ALA A 298 5.82 -6.89 25.21
CA ALA A 298 6.08 -5.46 25.34
C ALA A 298 5.54 -4.66 24.14
N LYS A 299 5.51 -5.26 22.92
CA LYS A 299 4.82 -4.66 21.76
C LYS A 299 3.31 -4.57 21.99
N LEU A 300 2.70 -5.65 22.50
CA LEU A 300 1.27 -5.69 22.80
C LEU A 300 0.91 -4.70 23.92
N GLU A 301 1.72 -4.62 24.96
CA GLU A 301 1.58 -3.62 26.03
C GLU A 301 1.68 -2.19 25.48
N ALA A 302 2.69 -1.91 24.64
CA ALA A 302 2.84 -0.61 23.99
C ALA A 302 1.63 -0.27 23.11
N PHE A 303 1.10 -1.25 22.37
CA PHE A 303 -0.11 -1.09 21.58
C PHE A 303 -1.33 -0.76 22.45
N PHE A 304 -1.62 -1.51 23.51
CA PHE A 304 -2.76 -1.22 24.38
C PHE A 304 -2.62 0.11 25.10
N ARG A 305 -1.40 0.49 25.51
CA ARG A 305 -1.14 1.82 26.06
C ARG A 305 -1.39 2.92 25.04
N GLN A 306 -0.97 2.72 23.79
CA GLN A 306 -1.24 3.67 22.71
C GLN A 306 -2.74 3.74 22.40
N LEU A 307 -3.42 2.61 22.31
CA LEU A 307 -4.87 2.53 22.11
C LEU A 307 -5.62 3.25 23.23
N TRP A 308 -5.21 3.05 24.48
CA TRP A 308 -5.78 3.73 25.64
C TRP A 308 -5.56 5.24 25.57
N ARG A 309 -4.35 5.70 25.24
CA ARG A 309 -4.04 7.13 25.08
C ARG A 309 -4.81 7.74 23.92
N ASP A 310 -4.84 7.09 22.77
CA ASP A 310 -5.63 7.52 21.61
C ASP A 310 -7.13 7.58 21.96
N GLY A 311 -7.63 6.62 22.75
CA GLY A 311 -9.00 6.60 23.26
C GLY A 311 -9.26 7.74 24.23
N GLN A 312 -8.32 8.05 25.12
CA GLN A 312 -8.40 9.22 26.01
C GLN A 312 -8.39 10.52 25.22
N ASP A 313 -7.49 10.69 24.25
CA ASP A 313 -7.42 11.85 23.37
C ASP A 313 -8.74 12.01 22.59
N TRP A 314 -9.34 10.89 22.15
CA TRP A 314 -10.63 10.89 21.47
C TRP A 314 -11.79 11.26 22.42
N MET A 315 -11.80 10.76 23.66
CA MET A 315 -12.78 11.17 24.67
C MET A 315 -12.61 12.65 25.06
N GLU A 316 -11.37 13.13 25.18
CA GLU A 316 -11.06 14.55 25.43
C GLU A 316 -11.56 15.42 24.27
N TYR A 317 -11.32 14.99 23.03
CA TYR A 317 -11.87 15.62 21.83
C TYR A 317 -13.40 15.67 21.84
N LEU A 318 -14.08 14.54 22.12
CA LEU A 318 -15.55 14.47 22.12
C LEU A 318 -16.18 15.25 23.27
N SER A 319 -15.47 15.42 24.38
CA SER A 319 -15.95 16.15 25.58
C SER A 319 -15.61 17.64 25.55
N SER A 320 -14.75 18.10 24.65
CA SER A 320 -14.46 19.53 24.47
C SER A 320 -15.71 20.30 24.04
N THR A 321 -15.99 21.40 24.74
CA THR A 321 -17.08 22.34 24.41
C THR A 321 -16.78 23.09 23.12
N GLU A 322 -15.52 23.38 22.87
CA GLU A 322 -15.01 23.94 21.62
C GLU A 322 -14.50 22.79 20.74
N LYS A 323 -15.29 22.42 19.74
CA LYS A 323 -14.83 21.49 18.69
C LYS A 323 -14.12 22.32 17.63
N PRO A 324 -12.99 21.84 17.08
CA PRO A 324 -12.36 22.53 15.97
C PRO A 324 -13.39 22.74 14.87
N THR A 325 -13.65 24.00 14.56
CA THR A 325 -14.69 24.39 13.62
C THR A 325 -14.16 24.17 12.22
N HIS A 326 -14.90 23.38 11.44
CA HIS A 326 -14.60 23.15 10.03
C HIS A 326 -14.81 24.45 9.27
N LYS A 327 -13.76 24.92 8.60
CA LYS A 327 -13.92 25.83 7.47
C LYS A 327 -13.66 25.04 6.20
N THR A 328 -14.71 24.40 5.72
CA THR A 328 -14.77 23.80 4.39
C THR A 328 -15.47 24.78 3.48
N ASP A 329 -14.71 25.49 2.65
CA ASP A 329 -15.27 26.39 1.67
C ASP A 329 -15.59 25.55 0.42
N VAL A 330 -16.89 25.38 0.13
CA VAL A 330 -17.37 24.64 -1.04
C VAL A 330 -17.89 25.63 -2.06
N SER A 331 -17.15 25.85 -3.13
CA SER A 331 -17.64 26.62 -4.28
C SER A 331 -18.20 25.67 -5.34
N TYR A 332 -19.46 25.90 -5.72
CA TYR A 332 -20.11 25.19 -6.82
C TYR A 332 -19.98 26.03 -8.10
N ARG A 333 -19.48 25.41 -9.16
CA ARG A 333 -19.41 25.99 -10.50
C ARG A 333 -20.63 25.56 -11.33
N SER A 334 -21.06 26.41 -12.27
CA SER A 334 -22.21 26.17 -13.16
C SER A 334 -22.06 24.93 -14.04
N ASN A 335 -20.82 24.49 -14.31
CA ASN A 335 -20.50 23.25 -15.03
C ASN A 335 -20.71 21.96 -14.18
N GLY A 336 -21.13 22.08 -12.92
CA GLY A 336 -21.40 20.96 -12.02
C GLY A 336 -20.18 20.46 -11.23
N VAL A 337 -19.10 21.25 -11.17
CA VAL A 337 -17.93 20.98 -10.33
C VAL A 337 -18.10 21.61 -8.96
N SER A 338 -17.76 20.86 -7.93
CA SER A 338 -17.60 21.36 -6.57
C SER A 338 -16.12 21.39 -6.21
N ILE A 339 -15.62 22.56 -5.81
CA ILE A 339 -14.27 22.72 -5.26
C ILE A 339 -14.43 22.84 -3.75
N THR A 340 -13.89 21.88 -3.02
CA THR A 340 -13.89 21.83 -1.56
C THR A 340 -12.50 22.17 -1.07
N GLN A 341 -12.31 23.41 -0.61
CA GLN A 341 -11.09 23.80 0.07
C GLN A 341 -11.20 23.42 1.55
N ILE A 342 -10.31 22.53 2.00
CA ILE A 342 -10.25 22.08 3.38
C ILE A 342 -9.11 22.83 4.05
N THR A 343 -9.42 23.74 4.97
CA THR A 343 -8.40 24.30 5.86
C THR A 343 -7.98 23.22 6.87
N PRO A 344 -6.67 23.03 7.13
CA PRO A 344 -6.22 22.04 8.10
C PRO A 344 -6.78 22.39 9.48
N TYR A 345 -7.27 21.37 10.19
CA TYR A 345 -7.77 21.48 11.57
C TYR A 345 -6.67 21.80 12.60
N TYR A 346 -5.42 21.93 12.14
CA TYR A 346 -4.25 22.07 12.99
C TYR A 346 -3.35 23.20 12.51
N LYS A 347 -2.55 23.69 13.46
CA LYS A 347 -1.52 24.69 13.24
C LYS A 347 -0.19 24.17 13.79
N LEU A 348 0.85 24.24 12.98
CA LEU A 348 2.19 23.81 13.35
C LEU A 348 2.83 24.86 14.28
N LYS A 349 3.38 24.44 15.41
CA LYS A 349 4.15 25.25 16.38
C LYS A 349 5.62 24.76 16.39
N GLY A 350 6.61 25.66 16.51
CA GLY A 350 8.04 25.33 16.42
C GLY A 350 8.90 26.43 15.76
N LEU A 351 10.22 26.23 15.67
CA LEU A 351 11.14 27.14 14.98
C LEU A 351 11.00 27.00 13.47
N ALA A 352 10.92 28.09 12.71
CA ALA A 352 10.87 28.00 11.25
C ALA A 352 12.20 27.50 10.65
N GLN A 353 12.15 26.58 9.69
CA GLN A 353 13.35 26.18 8.94
C GLN A 353 13.75 27.26 7.92
N LYS A 354 14.23 28.42 8.38
CA LYS A 354 14.80 29.48 7.52
C LYS A 354 16.32 29.55 7.65
N GLY A 355 16.97 30.26 6.74
CA GLY A 355 18.40 30.54 6.83
C GLY A 355 18.65 31.66 7.84
N TYR A 356 19.45 31.39 8.86
CA TYR A 356 19.86 32.36 9.88
C TYR A 356 21.27 32.85 9.59
N ALA A 357 21.56 34.14 9.81
CA ALA A 357 22.88 34.71 9.52
C ALA A 357 23.95 34.27 10.54
N SER A 358 23.54 33.90 11.76
CA SER A 358 24.43 33.41 12.80
C SER A 358 23.78 32.35 13.69
N LEU A 359 24.59 31.56 14.39
CA LEU A 359 24.09 30.61 15.40
C LEU A 359 23.36 31.33 16.55
N ASN A 360 23.76 32.55 16.90
CA ASN A 360 23.09 33.35 17.92
C ASN A 360 21.66 33.69 17.50
N GLU A 361 21.45 34.09 16.24
CA GLU A 361 20.12 34.40 15.70
C GLU A 361 19.21 33.15 15.68
N LEU A 362 19.79 31.99 15.35
CA LEU A 362 19.08 30.72 15.36
C LEU A 362 18.63 30.32 16.78
N VAL A 363 19.48 30.53 17.80
CA VAL A 363 19.14 30.25 19.20
C VAL A 363 18.16 31.28 19.76
N MET A 364 18.30 32.56 19.41
CA MET A 364 17.31 33.59 19.77
C MET A 364 15.91 33.23 19.27
N GLY A 365 15.78 32.65 18.07
CA GLY A 365 14.49 32.17 17.58
C GLY A 365 13.85 31.02 18.40
N LEU A 366 14.60 30.37 19.29
CA LEU A 366 14.15 29.27 20.14
C LEU A 366 13.89 29.68 21.60
N THR A 367 14.75 30.54 22.16
CA THR A 367 14.76 30.88 23.60
C THR A 367 14.46 32.35 23.88
N ASP A 368 14.33 33.19 22.85
CA ASP A 368 14.23 34.65 22.95
C ASP A 368 15.39 35.27 23.79
N SER A 369 16.52 34.55 23.91
CA SER A 369 17.65 34.89 24.81
C SER A 369 18.95 35.09 24.04
N SER A 370 19.73 36.11 24.39
CA SER A 370 20.97 36.51 23.71
C SER A 370 22.25 36.02 24.39
N LYS A 371 22.20 34.97 25.20
CA LYS A 371 23.38 34.44 25.92
C LYS A 371 24.44 33.91 24.96
N GLU A 372 25.71 34.11 25.31
CA GLU A 372 26.85 33.66 24.49
C GLU A 372 27.01 32.12 24.47
N PRO A 373 27.50 31.54 23.36
CA PRO A 373 27.74 30.11 23.23
C PRO A 373 28.92 29.61 24.06
N ILE A 374 28.73 28.47 24.72
CA ILE A 374 29.83 27.72 25.34
C ILE A 374 30.34 26.65 24.36
N GLN A 375 31.64 26.45 24.22
CA GLN A 375 32.22 25.43 23.33
C GLN A 375 32.46 24.11 24.08
N ALA A 376 32.12 22.97 23.46
CA ALA A 376 32.48 21.65 23.98
C ALA A 376 33.01 20.73 22.87
N ARG A 377 33.84 19.75 23.23
CA ARG A 377 34.43 18.80 22.26
C ARG A 377 33.58 17.55 22.09
N THR A 378 32.81 17.16 23.12
CA THR A 378 31.98 15.94 23.10
C THR A 378 30.59 16.17 23.67
N LEU A 379 29.63 15.34 23.25
CA LEU A 379 28.24 15.36 23.74
C LEU A 379 28.17 15.11 25.26
N LYS A 380 29.06 14.26 25.81
CA LYS A 380 29.15 13.97 27.25
C LYS A 380 29.63 15.18 28.05
N GLU A 381 30.63 15.90 27.52
CA GLU A 381 31.15 17.13 28.10
C GLU A 381 30.10 18.26 28.06
N ALA A 382 29.42 18.44 26.93
CA ALA A 382 28.35 19.42 26.77
C ALA A 382 27.21 19.20 27.78
N ARG A 383 26.78 17.93 27.99
CA ARG A 383 25.78 17.58 29.02
C ARG A 383 26.27 17.87 30.44
N ARG A 384 27.56 17.65 30.73
CA ARG A 384 28.15 17.97 32.04
C ARG A 384 28.16 19.48 32.31
N ILE A 385 28.46 20.28 31.30
CA ILE A 385 28.50 21.75 31.38
C ILE A 385 27.09 22.34 31.54
N LEU A 386 26.10 21.86 30.77
CA LEU A 386 24.72 22.37 30.81
C LEU A 386 23.90 21.85 32.00
N GLY A 387 24.27 20.71 32.57
CA GLY A 387 23.59 20.07 33.70
C GLY A 387 23.37 20.96 34.94
N PRO A 388 24.34 21.79 35.37
CA PRO A 388 24.13 22.73 36.48
C PRO A 388 23.59 24.12 36.07
N LEU A 389 23.61 24.48 34.79
CA LEU A 389 23.26 25.83 34.33
C LEU A 389 21.73 26.06 34.27
N ALA A 390 21.30 27.32 34.37
CA ALA A 390 19.90 27.72 34.22
C ALA A 390 19.40 27.54 32.76
N ASN A 391 18.09 27.67 32.53
CA ASN A 391 17.52 27.67 31.17
C ASN A 391 18.20 28.74 30.27
N ASP A 392 18.13 28.50 28.96
CA ASP A 392 18.63 29.33 27.86
C ASP A 392 20.15 29.32 27.67
N HIS A 393 20.90 28.59 28.51
CA HIS A 393 22.29 28.28 28.21
C HIS A 393 22.39 27.23 27.11
N TRP A 394 23.39 27.39 26.25
CA TRP A 394 23.59 26.51 25.11
C TRP A 394 25.08 26.29 24.83
N VAL A 395 25.36 25.13 24.25
CA VAL A 395 26.70 24.65 23.92
C VAL A 395 26.78 24.34 22.42
N VAL A 396 27.87 24.73 21.79
CA VAL A 396 28.19 24.42 20.39
C VAL A 396 29.17 23.26 20.32
N LEU A 397 28.83 22.28 19.49
CA LEU A 397 29.67 21.16 19.09
C LEU A 397 30.07 21.38 17.62
N ALA A 398 31.06 22.26 17.38
CA ALA A 398 31.41 22.72 16.03
C ALA A 398 31.77 21.57 15.07
N LYS A 399 32.47 20.54 15.55
CA LYS A 399 32.85 19.36 14.73
C LYS A 399 31.66 18.54 14.23
N HIS A 400 30.52 18.63 14.92
CA HIS A 400 29.32 17.83 14.64
C HIS A 400 28.16 18.68 14.09
N GLN A 401 28.36 19.99 13.89
CA GLN A 401 27.31 20.93 13.46
C GLN A 401 26.03 20.79 14.31
N GLN A 402 26.23 20.79 15.62
CA GLN A 402 25.20 20.50 16.61
C GLN A 402 25.22 21.53 17.74
N ILE A 403 24.03 21.92 18.19
CA ILE A 403 23.79 22.76 19.36
C ILE A 403 23.09 21.90 20.43
N ILE A 404 23.45 22.09 21.69
CA ILE A 404 22.68 21.57 22.82
C ILE A 404 22.24 22.76 23.65
N LEU A 405 20.95 22.89 23.91
CA LEU A 405 20.38 23.98 24.68
C LEU A 405 19.58 23.43 25.87
N ARG A 406 19.52 24.19 26.96
CA ARG A 406 18.66 23.87 28.10
C ARG A 406 17.36 24.67 27.99
N LEU A 407 16.25 23.99 27.71
CA LEU A 407 14.93 24.60 27.53
C LEU A 407 13.92 23.87 28.40
N ASN A 408 13.16 24.61 29.22
CA ASN A 408 12.17 24.04 30.16
C ASN A 408 12.74 22.92 31.06
N ASN A 409 13.94 23.12 31.62
CA ASN A 409 14.67 22.13 32.43
C ASN A 409 15.00 20.81 31.70
N LYS A 410 14.93 20.77 30.37
CA LYS A 410 15.35 19.64 29.54
C LYS A 410 16.51 20.05 28.64
N LEU A 411 17.38 19.10 28.33
CA LEU A 411 18.43 19.29 27.32
C LEU A 411 17.84 18.94 25.96
N VAL A 412 17.73 19.94 25.09
CA VAL A 412 17.25 19.81 23.71
C VAL A 412 18.46 19.86 22.79
N GLN A 413 18.51 18.94 21.84
CA GLN A 413 19.58 18.86 20.85
C GLN A 413 19.06 19.42 19.52
N LEU A 414 19.87 20.19 18.81
CA LEU A 414 19.53 20.73 17.52
C LEU A 414 20.70 20.55 16.55
N ASN A 415 20.46 19.85 15.45
CA ASN A 415 21.44 19.74 14.37
C ASN A 415 21.17 20.84 13.33
N TYR A 416 22.21 21.31 12.64
CA TYR A 416 22.08 22.30 11.58
C TYR A 416 23.02 21.99 10.41
N PHE A 417 22.77 22.59 9.26
CA PHE A 417 23.71 22.60 8.13
C PHE A 417 23.91 24.01 7.61
N ILE A 418 25.00 24.21 6.86
CA ILE A 418 25.37 25.51 6.31
C ILE A 418 25.17 25.46 4.80
N LYS A 419 24.42 26.44 4.26
CA LYS A 419 24.21 26.62 2.83
C LYS A 419 24.23 28.12 2.54
N ASP A 420 24.99 28.54 1.54
CA ASP A 420 25.09 29.95 1.11
C ASP A 420 25.43 30.90 2.28
N ASN A 421 26.34 30.49 3.17
CA ASN A 421 26.74 31.17 4.41
C ASN A 421 25.61 31.38 5.45
N LEU A 422 24.46 30.74 5.28
CA LEU A 422 23.35 30.75 6.24
C LEU A 422 23.26 29.42 6.98
N PHE A 423 22.84 29.48 8.25
CA PHE A 423 22.61 28.34 9.12
C PHE A 423 21.16 27.88 9.03
N TYR A 424 20.92 26.64 8.61
CA TYR A 424 19.58 26.05 8.54
C TYR A 424 19.42 24.98 9.61
N PRO A 425 18.39 25.07 10.48
CA PRO A 425 18.12 24.00 11.45
C PRO A 425 17.60 22.75 10.74
N LEU A 426 18.02 21.58 11.20
CA LEU A 426 17.51 20.29 10.72
C LEU A 426 16.35 19.82 11.60
N PRO A 427 15.29 19.23 11.01
CA PRO A 427 14.22 18.63 11.78
C PRO A 427 14.71 17.44 12.59
N GLU A 428 14.04 17.16 13.71
CA GLU A 428 14.24 15.90 14.40
C GLU A 428 13.46 14.78 13.69
N GLY A 429 13.91 13.53 13.84
CA GLY A 429 13.14 12.38 13.39
C GLY A 429 11.75 12.33 14.02
N GLN A 430 11.58 12.86 15.25
CA GLN A 430 10.28 12.95 15.91
C GLN A 430 9.36 13.96 15.23
N ASP A 431 9.89 15.04 14.63
CA ASP A 431 9.08 15.97 13.82
C ASP A 431 8.54 15.24 12.59
N LEU A 432 9.42 14.56 11.84
CA LEU A 432 9.05 13.79 10.66
C LEU A 432 8.04 12.68 10.96
N TYR A 433 8.23 11.95 12.08
CA TYR A 433 7.28 10.93 12.52
C TYR A 433 5.95 11.52 12.95
N THR A 434 5.95 12.64 13.68
CA THR A 434 4.71 13.29 14.12
C THR A 434 3.89 13.73 12.90
N LEU A 435 4.56 14.33 11.90
CA LEU A 435 3.95 14.71 10.63
C LEU A 435 3.43 13.49 9.85
N SER A 436 4.16 12.37 9.82
CA SER A 436 3.73 11.14 9.14
C SER A 436 2.50 10.48 9.78
N GLN A 437 2.24 10.73 11.07
CA GLN A 437 1.05 10.24 11.76
C GLN A 437 -0.15 11.20 11.68
N ILE A 438 -0.01 12.42 11.14
CA ILE A 438 -1.10 13.41 11.11
C ILE A 438 -2.34 12.84 10.41
N SER A 439 -2.16 12.15 9.28
CA SER A 439 -3.26 11.56 8.51
C SER A 439 -3.98 10.40 9.23
N LYS A 440 -3.34 9.78 10.23
CA LYS A 440 -3.91 8.65 10.98
C LYS A 440 -4.69 9.06 12.23
N ARG A 441 -4.54 10.29 12.72
CA ARG A 441 -5.26 10.74 13.92
C ARG A 441 -6.74 10.92 13.62
N HIS A 442 -7.59 10.96 14.66
CA HIS A 442 -9.06 11.05 14.59
C HIS A 442 -9.60 12.30 13.88
N ILE A 443 -8.71 13.12 13.35
CA ILE A 443 -8.96 14.49 12.99
C ILE A 443 -9.39 14.64 11.51
N TYR A 444 -9.26 13.57 10.71
CA TYR A 444 -9.83 13.46 9.36
C TYR A 444 -10.87 12.34 9.21
N LEU A 445 -11.23 11.63 10.28
CA LEU A 445 -11.96 10.35 10.16
C LEU A 445 -13.38 10.53 9.56
N PRO A 446 -14.22 11.47 10.04
CA PRO A 446 -15.53 11.72 9.44
C PRO A 446 -15.46 12.23 7.98
N GLU A 447 -14.52 13.13 7.69
CA GLU A 447 -14.35 13.72 6.35
C GLU A 447 -13.86 12.66 5.38
N ARG A 448 -12.88 11.85 5.78
CA ARG A 448 -12.35 10.77 4.97
C ARG A 448 -13.40 9.70 4.70
N ALA A 449 -14.22 9.35 5.69
CA ALA A 449 -15.36 8.45 5.50
C ALA A 449 -16.38 9.02 4.50
N SER A 450 -16.77 10.28 4.67
CA SER A 450 -17.69 10.98 3.76
C SER A 450 -17.13 11.08 2.33
N LEU A 451 -15.86 11.47 2.18
CA LEU A 451 -15.17 11.57 0.89
C LEU A 451 -14.98 10.21 0.22
N LYS A 452 -14.72 9.14 0.97
CA LYS A 452 -14.65 7.77 0.44
C LYS A 452 -16.01 7.30 -0.07
N ILE A 453 -17.09 7.53 0.70
CA ILE A 453 -18.46 7.16 0.30
C ILE A 453 -18.90 7.98 -0.92
N LYS A 454 -18.72 9.30 -0.92
CA LYS A 454 -19.01 10.18 -2.07
C LYS A 454 -18.18 9.80 -3.29
N GLY A 455 -16.90 9.51 -3.09
CA GLY A 455 -15.99 9.04 -4.13
C GLY A 455 -16.48 7.74 -4.78
N PHE A 456 -16.80 6.73 -3.96
CA PHE A 456 -17.37 5.46 -4.42
C PHE A 456 -18.67 5.68 -5.20
N ALA A 457 -19.63 6.41 -4.63
CA ALA A 457 -20.92 6.68 -5.27
C ALA A 457 -20.78 7.44 -6.60
N SER A 458 -19.86 8.41 -6.68
CA SER A 458 -19.60 9.17 -7.91
C SER A 458 -18.99 8.34 -9.04
N ARG A 459 -18.29 7.24 -8.70
CA ARG A 459 -17.61 6.37 -9.67
C ARG A 459 -18.52 5.29 -10.26
N ILE A 460 -19.60 4.91 -9.57
CA ILE A 460 -20.55 3.87 -10.05
C ILE A 460 -21.08 4.18 -11.47
N PRO A 461 -21.61 5.39 -11.79
CA PRO A 461 -22.13 5.66 -13.12
C PRO A 461 -21.02 5.65 -14.21
N ILE A 462 -19.83 6.18 -13.89
CA ILE A 462 -18.69 6.15 -14.82
C ILE A 462 -18.27 4.71 -15.09
N PHE A 463 -18.21 3.86 -14.06
CA PHE A 463 -17.81 2.47 -14.22
C PHE A 463 -18.66 1.80 -15.31
N PHE A 464 -20.00 1.88 -15.22
CA PHE A 464 -20.89 1.32 -16.25
C PHE A 464 -20.69 2.01 -17.61
N LYS A 465 -20.61 3.34 -17.65
CA LYS A 465 -20.38 4.09 -18.91
C LYS A 465 -19.08 3.68 -19.59
N ASN A 466 -17.98 3.57 -18.84
CA ASN A 466 -16.66 3.17 -19.34
C ASN A 466 -16.64 1.70 -19.74
N PHE A 467 -17.29 0.83 -18.96
CA PHE A 467 -17.41 -0.60 -19.26
C PHE A 467 -18.13 -0.80 -20.60
N PHE A 468 -19.32 -0.23 -20.78
CA PHE A 468 -20.08 -0.34 -22.02
C PHE A 468 -19.39 0.36 -23.19
N LYS A 469 -18.80 1.55 -22.99
CA LYS A 469 -18.03 2.25 -24.03
C LYS A 469 -16.80 1.46 -24.44
N SER A 470 -16.06 0.88 -23.49
CA SER A 470 -14.87 0.08 -23.78
C SER A 470 -15.24 -1.19 -24.53
N ILE A 471 -16.34 -1.85 -24.17
CA ILE A 471 -16.84 -3.01 -24.91
C ILE A 471 -17.27 -2.59 -26.32
N GLY A 472 -18.02 -1.50 -26.44
CA GLY A 472 -18.45 -0.97 -27.75
C GLY A 472 -17.26 -0.61 -28.64
N HIS A 473 -16.26 0.11 -28.11
CA HIS A 473 -15.03 0.45 -28.82
C HIS A 473 -14.22 -0.80 -29.20
N TYR A 474 -14.08 -1.75 -28.28
CA TYR A 474 -13.42 -3.03 -28.55
C TYR A 474 -14.12 -3.81 -29.67
N ILE A 475 -15.45 -3.79 -29.71
CA ILE A 475 -16.23 -4.44 -30.78
C ILE A 475 -16.06 -3.72 -32.12
N VAL A 476 -16.22 -2.40 -32.14
CA VAL A 476 -16.30 -1.59 -33.37
C VAL A 476 -14.93 -1.28 -33.98
N HIS A 477 -13.90 -1.07 -33.18
CA HIS A 477 -12.57 -0.75 -33.67
C HIS A 477 -11.69 -1.98 -33.64
N ASP A 478 -11.41 -2.55 -32.47
CA ASP A 478 -10.41 -3.62 -32.38
C ASP A 478 -10.87 -4.90 -33.08
N LEU A 479 -12.06 -5.41 -32.77
CA LEU A 479 -12.54 -6.69 -33.30
C LEU A 479 -12.98 -6.60 -34.76
N GLN A 480 -13.68 -5.53 -35.13
CA GLN A 480 -14.13 -5.30 -36.50
C GLN A 480 -12.95 -5.00 -37.43
N GLU A 481 -12.05 -4.07 -37.08
CA GLU A 481 -10.87 -3.79 -37.93
C GLU A 481 -9.98 -5.02 -38.04
N GLU A 482 -9.81 -5.81 -36.97
CA GLU A 482 -9.03 -7.04 -37.05
C GLU A 482 -9.70 -8.10 -37.94
N PHE A 483 -11.04 -8.17 -37.98
CA PHE A 483 -11.76 -9.03 -38.93
C PHE A 483 -11.60 -8.54 -40.37
N PHE A 484 -11.80 -7.24 -40.64
CA PHE A 484 -11.64 -6.67 -41.97
C PHE A 484 -10.19 -6.72 -42.47
N ASN A 485 -9.21 -6.44 -41.61
CA ASN A 485 -7.80 -6.57 -41.94
C ASN A 485 -7.46 -8.01 -42.33
N GLN A 486 -8.01 -9.02 -41.64
CA GLN A 486 -7.83 -10.42 -42.02
C GLN A 486 -8.40 -10.72 -43.41
N VAL A 487 -9.59 -10.18 -43.73
CA VAL A 487 -10.23 -10.34 -45.06
C VAL A 487 -9.37 -9.69 -46.15
N HIS A 488 -8.83 -8.49 -45.92
CA HIS A 488 -8.14 -7.72 -46.96
C HIS A 488 -6.60 -7.88 -47.00
N ALA A 489 -5.97 -8.57 -46.05
CA ALA A 489 -4.50 -8.59 -45.84
C ALA A 489 -3.62 -8.97 -47.06
N THR A 490 -4.14 -9.71 -48.04
CA THR A 490 -3.37 -10.18 -49.21
C THR A 490 -3.73 -9.47 -50.50
N HIS A 491 -4.63 -8.49 -50.44
CA HIS A 491 -5.12 -7.76 -51.61
C HIS A 491 -4.51 -6.36 -51.62
N PRO A 492 -4.06 -5.85 -52.78
CA PRO A 492 -3.54 -4.49 -52.87
C PRO A 492 -4.65 -3.52 -52.45
N GLN A 493 -4.41 -2.75 -51.40
CA GLN A 493 -5.33 -1.70 -50.99
C GLN A 493 -5.40 -0.67 -52.12
N ASN A 494 -6.60 -0.45 -52.68
CA ASN A 494 -6.82 0.66 -53.61
C ASN A 494 -6.37 1.96 -52.95
N ALA A 495 -5.37 2.60 -53.54
CA ALA A 495 -4.73 3.83 -53.06
C ALA A 495 -5.64 5.08 -53.06
N GLN A 496 -6.96 4.93 -53.14
CA GLN A 496 -7.91 6.05 -53.17
C GLN A 496 -8.35 6.55 -51.80
N ASN A 497 -7.82 6.01 -50.70
CA ASN A 497 -8.09 6.52 -49.34
C ASN A 497 -6.81 6.83 -48.52
N GLN A 498 -5.64 6.95 -49.16
CA GLN A 498 -4.37 7.23 -48.45
C GLN A 498 -3.82 8.66 -48.61
N ASP A 499 -4.55 9.57 -49.25
CA ASP A 499 -4.22 11.02 -49.22
C ASP A 499 -4.93 11.76 -48.06
N ALA A 500 -4.87 11.16 -46.87
CA ALA A 500 -4.92 11.92 -45.63
C ALA A 500 -3.58 11.66 -44.94
N PRO A 501 -2.78 12.69 -44.64
CA PRO A 501 -1.47 12.47 -44.04
C PRO A 501 -1.65 11.63 -42.79
N THR A 502 -0.86 10.57 -42.69
CA THR A 502 -0.58 9.81 -41.47
C THR A 502 0.14 10.75 -40.49
N SER A 503 -0.55 11.79 -40.02
CA SER A 503 -0.40 12.19 -38.65
C SER A 503 -0.68 10.94 -37.85
N SER A 504 0.31 10.43 -37.13
CA SER A 504 0.10 9.54 -36.00
C SER A 504 -0.93 10.21 -35.09
N ARG A 505 -2.22 9.98 -35.35
CA ARG A 505 -3.28 10.33 -34.43
C ARG A 505 -3.07 9.38 -33.26
N LEU A 506 -2.27 9.86 -32.31
CA LEU A 506 -2.30 9.41 -30.92
C LEU A 506 -3.76 9.07 -30.60
N PRO A 507 -4.02 7.86 -30.08
CA PRO A 507 -5.39 7.41 -29.80
C PRO A 507 -6.06 8.54 -29.06
N LEU A 508 -7.20 9.02 -29.59
CA LEU A 508 -7.92 10.18 -29.10
C LEU A 508 -8.19 9.96 -27.60
N GLN A 509 -7.25 10.42 -26.77
CA GLN A 509 -7.22 10.20 -25.35
C GLN A 509 -8.48 10.81 -24.78
N LYS A 510 -9.08 10.11 -23.83
CA LYS A 510 -10.26 10.54 -23.05
C LYS A 510 -10.25 12.07 -22.87
N ARG A 511 -11.01 12.77 -23.72
CA ARG A 511 -11.25 14.21 -23.61
C ARG A 511 -12.15 14.42 -22.41
N ASN A 512 -11.52 14.53 -21.25
CA ASN A 512 -12.16 14.93 -20.00
C ASN A 512 -12.16 16.46 -19.92
N SER A 513 -13.17 16.99 -19.23
CA SER A 513 -13.46 18.40 -18.96
C SER A 513 -12.25 19.28 -18.61
N VAL A 514 -11.18 18.70 -18.08
CA VAL A 514 -9.94 19.40 -17.74
C VAL A 514 -9.18 19.89 -18.98
N HIS A 515 -9.11 19.13 -20.08
CA HIS A 515 -8.44 19.61 -21.30
C HIS A 515 -9.17 20.80 -21.91
N GLU A 516 -10.49 20.70 -22.01
CA GLU A 516 -11.36 21.76 -22.55
C GLU A 516 -11.33 23.00 -21.64
N ALA A 517 -11.23 22.81 -20.31
CA ALA A 517 -11.00 23.89 -19.35
C ALA A 517 -9.59 24.49 -19.42
N LEU A 518 -8.54 23.72 -19.70
CA LEU A 518 -7.17 24.23 -19.82
C LEU A 518 -6.95 24.98 -21.14
N GLU A 519 -7.57 24.49 -22.22
CA GLU A 519 -7.57 25.10 -23.55
C GLU A 519 -8.39 26.40 -23.55
N SER A 520 -9.61 26.40 -22.98
CA SER A 520 -10.44 27.61 -22.87
C SER A 520 -9.83 28.70 -21.98
N ASN A 521 -8.97 28.33 -21.04
CA ASN A 521 -8.27 29.26 -20.14
C ASN A 521 -6.91 29.76 -20.68
N GLY A 522 -6.51 29.33 -21.89
CA GLY A 522 -5.28 29.77 -22.57
C GLY A 522 -3.98 29.20 -22.00
N LEU A 523 -4.05 28.07 -21.29
CA LEU A 523 -2.89 27.43 -20.64
C LEU A 523 -2.18 26.41 -21.53
N LEU A 524 -2.86 25.96 -22.59
CA LEU A 524 -2.30 25.17 -23.66
C LEU A 524 -2.11 26.11 -24.86
N ALA A 525 -0.95 26.05 -25.53
CA ALA A 525 -0.82 26.72 -26.83
C ALA A 525 -1.88 26.17 -27.80
N ASN A 526 -2.35 26.97 -28.76
CA ASN A 526 -3.40 26.56 -29.70
C ASN A 526 -3.10 25.17 -30.31
N GLY A 527 -3.87 24.14 -29.94
CA GLY A 527 -3.70 22.76 -30.40
C GLY A 527 -2.68 21.89 -29.64
N GLN A 528 -2.07 22.37 -28.56
CA GLN A 528 -1.17 21.58 -27.70
C GLN A 528 -2.00 20.68 -26.76
N THR A 529 -1.73 19.37 -26.76
CA THR A 529 -2.41 18.46 -25.84
C THR A 529 -1.80 18.51 -24.44
N LEU A 530 -2.55 18.10 -23.41
CA LEU A 530 -2.06 17.98 -22.04
C LEU A 530 -0.79 17.11 -21.96
N GLU A 531 -0.72 16.05 -22.74
CA GLU A 531 0.46 15.18 -22.83
C GLU A 531 1.64 15.90 -23.49
N GLY A 532 1.38 16.75 -24.49
CA GLY A 532 2.38 17.61 -25.12
C GLY A 532 2.98 18.62 -24.14
N PHE A 533 2.13 19.28 -23.35
CA PHE A 533 2.54 20.19 -22.28
C PHE A 533 3.38 19.49 -21.20
N ILE A 534 2.88 18.36 -20.70
CA ILE A 534 3.59 17.54 -19.69
C ILE A 534 4.94 17.08 -20.25
N LYS A 535 5.02 16.62 -21.51
CA LYS A 535 6.25 16.14 -22.14
C LYS A 535 7.31 17.23 -22.28
N GLU A 536 6.91 18.43 -22.68
CA GLU A 536 7.79 19.59 -22.77
C GLU A 536 8.40 19.95 -21.40
N HIS A 537 7.55 20.01 -20.37
CA HIS A 537 8.00 20.30 -19.01
C HIS A 537 8.87 19.20 -18.41
N ILE A 538 8.55 17.91 -18.63
CA ILE A 538 9.41 16.80 -18.20
C ILE A 538 10.80 16.96 -18.82
N ASN A 539 10.88 17.19 -20.14
CA ASN A 539 12.17 17.33 -20.82
C ASN A 539 13.00 18.50 -20.28
N ASN A 540 12.34 19.58 -19.86
CA ASN A 540 13.00 20.78 -19.33
C ASN A 540 13.32 20.70 -17.82
N SER A 541 12.68 19.80 -17.07
CA SER A 541 12.91 19.63 -15.63
C SER A 541 14.23 18.89 -15.32
N PRO A 542 14.88 19.11 -14.16
CA PRO A 542 16.07 18.35 -13.75
C PRO A 542 15.74 17.00 -13.06
N TYR A 543 14.46 16.71 -12.80
CA TYR A 543 14.00 15.62 -11.92
C TYR A 543 13.84 14.28 -12.65
N VAL A 544 14.49 13.23 -12.16
CA VAL A 544 14.37 11.85 -12.68
C VAL A 544 13.59 11.02 -11.67
N ILE A 545 12.49 10.41 -12.10
CA ILE A 545 11.70 9.55 -11.20
C ILE A 545 12.47 8.25 -10.97
N ALA A 546 12.80 7.94 -9.72
CA ALA A 546 13.52 6.72 -9.36
C ALA A 546 12.57 5.53 -9.49
N ARG A 547 12.65 4.77 -10.58
CA ARG A 547 11.84 3.56 -10.76
C ARG A 547 12.51 2.53 -11.67
N ALA A 548 11.99 1.31 -11.66
CA ALA A 548 12.41 0.29 -12.61
C ALA A 548 12.11 0.74 -14.05
N ASN A 549 12.98 0.35 -14.98
CA ASN A 549 12.79 0.62 -16.41
C ASN A 549 11.71 -0.27 -17.00
N HIS A 550 11.73 -1.53 -16.59
CA HIS A 550 10.81 -2.54 -17.07
C HIS A 550 9.85 -2.92 -15.95
N PRO A 551 8.53 -2.94 -16.19
CA PRO A 551 7.59 -3.50 -15.23
C PRO A 551 7.79 -5.02 -15.13
N PRO A 552 7.20 -5.68 -14.11
CA PRO A 552 7.12 -7.14 -14.11
C PRO A 552 6.41 -7.63 -15.37
N SER A 553 6.74 -8.86 -15.80
CA SER A 553 6.04 -9.52 -16.91
C SER A 553 4.52 -9.48 -16.66
N PRO A 554 3.70 -9.13 -17.67
CA PRO A 554 2.25 -9.31 -17.56
C PRO A 554 1.93 -10.79 -17.36
N HIS A 555 0.73 -11.07 -16.83
CA HIS A 555 0.29 -12.45 -16.64
C HIS A 555 0.32 -13.23 -17.95
N ALA A 556 0.92 -14.42 -17.92
CA ALA A 556 1.10 -15.25 -19.10
C ALA A 556 -0.22 -15.57 -19.81
N TYR A 557 -1.30 -15.79 -19.07
CA TYR A 557 -2.61 -16.15 -19.61
C TYR A 557 -3.73 -15.30 -19.01
N ASN A 558 -4.60 -14.82 -19.90
CA ASN A 558 -5.80 -14.06 -19.53
C ASN A 558 -7.09 -14.90 -19.52
N ASN A 559 -6.99 -16.20 -19.80
CA ASN A 559 -8.17 -17.07 -19.83
C ASN A 559 -8.74 -17.32 -18.42
N PRO A 560 -10.04 -17.62 -18.30
CA PRO A 560 -10.69 -17.79 -17.00
C PRO A 560 -10.17 -18.99 -16.20
N LEU A 561 -9.65 -20.04 -16.86
CA LEU A 561 -9.15 -21.25 -16.20
C LEU A 561 -7.83 -21.03 -15.45
N HIS A 562 -6.86 -20.34 -16.06
CA HIS A 562 -5.60 -20.01 -15.37
C HIS A 562 -5.85 -18.98 -14.26
N ARG A 563 -6.78 -18.05 -14.47
CA ARG A 563 -7.18 -17.07 -13.45
C ARG A 563 -7.89 -17.73 -12.26
N SER A 564 -8.80 -18.68 -12.48
CA SER A 564 -9.46 -19.41 -11.39
C SER A 564 -8.47 -20.25 -10.59
N LEU A 565 -7.48 -20.85 -11.26
CA LEU A 565 -6.35 -21.52 -10.59
C LEU A 565 -5.54 -20.54 -9.73
N GLY A 566 -5.25 -19.34 -10.25
CA GLY A 566 -4.60 -18.26 -9.50
C GLY A 566 -5.37 -17.86 -8.24
N LEU A 567 -6.70 -17.75 -8.33
CA LEU A 567 -7.57 -17.49 -7.18
C LEU A 567 -7.46 -18.62 -6.14
N LEU A 568 -7.54 -19.88 -6.59
CA LEU A 568 -7.43 -21.04 -5.71
C LEU A 568 -6.07 -21.08 -5.00
N ARG A 569 -4.97 -20.86 -5.73
CA ARG A 569 -3.62 -20.75 -5.15
C ARG A 569 -3.50 -19.61 -4.15
N HIS A 570 -4.13 -18.47 -4.43
CA HIS A 570 -4.11 -17.36 -3.49
C HIS A 570 -4.91 -17.65 -2.21
N ILE A 571 -6.02 -18.38 -2.30
CA ILE A 571 -6.77 -18.86 -1.12
C ILE A 571 -5.93 -19.87 -0.33
N VAL A 572 -5.39 -20.88 -0.99
CA VAL A 572 -4.55 -21.92 -0.35
C VAL A 572 -3.27 -21.30 0.24
N GLY A 573 -2.71 -20.31 -0.44
CA GLY A 573 -1.56 -19.54 0.01
C GLY A 573 -1.77 -18.85 1.36
N LEU A 574 -2.98 -18.43 1.71
CA LEU A 574 -3.27 -17.89 3.06
C LEU A 574 -3.05 -18.95 4.16
N PHE A 575 -3.47 -20.19 3.91
CA PHE A 575 -3.27 -21.30 4.85
C PHE A 575 -1.78 -21.61 5.02
N ILE A 576 -1.07 -21.69 3.90
CA ILE A 576 0.38 -21.95 3.86
C ILE A 576 1.15 -20.83 4.56
N ASP A 577 0.89 -19.57 4.22
CA ASP A 577 1.58 -18.41 4.78
C ASP A 577 1.44 -18.34 6.29
N THR A 578 0.21 -18.58 6.75
CA THR A 578 -0.09 -18.56 8.19
C THR A 578 0.62 -19.71 8.89
N GLY A 579 0.64 -20.90 8.27
CA GLY A 579 1.27 -22.09 8.83
C GLY A 579 2.79 -22.04 8.83
N GLU A 580 3.43 -21.60 7.75
CA GLU A 580 4.89 -21.56 7.63
C GLU A 580 5.54 -20.45 8.46
N ARG A 581 4.83 -19.33 8.65
CA ARG A 581 5.28 -18.24 9.53
C ARG A 581 5.41 -18.71 10.98
N ASN A 582 4.52 -19.59 11.43
CA ASN A 582 4.63 -20.22 12.74
C ASN A 582 4.28 -21.71 12.65
N PRO A 583 5.27 -22.58 12.34
CA PRO A 583 5.01 -23.99 12.05
C PRO A 583 4.27 -24.74 13.15
N ILE A 584 4.48 -24.35 14.42
CA ILE A 584 3.76 -24.96 15.56
C ILE A 584 2.26 -24.68 15.46
N VAL A 585 1.90 -23.41 15.27
CA VAL A 585 0.50 -22.97 15.12
C VAL A 585 -0.08 -23.51 13.82
N GLY A 586 0.70 -23.53 12.74
CA GLY A 586 0.31 -24.11 11.46
C GLY A 586 -0.07 -25.58 11.55
N SER A 587 0.77 -26.40 12.17
CA SER A 587 0.49 -27.83 12.38
C SER A 587 -0.73 -28.05 13.25
N LEU A 588 -0.88 -27.28 14.32
CA LEU A 588 -2.06 -27.34 15.19
C LEU A 588 -3.33 -26.92 14.43
N ALA A 589 -3.25 -25.86 13.63
CA ALA A 589 -4.38 -25.37 12.85
C ALA A 589 -4.79 -26.36 11.75
N MET A 590 -3.83 -27.04 11.12
CA MET A 590 -4.13 -28.13 10.17
C MET A 590 -4.73 -29.35 10.87
N ALA A 591 -4.22 -29.73 12.05
CA ALA A 591 -4.84 -30.79 12.84
C ALA A 591 -6.27 -30.43 13.25
N ALA A 592 -6.52 -29.18 13.65
CA ALA A 592 -7.84 -28.66 14.00
C ALA A 592 -8.77 -28.60 12.78
N TYR A 593 -8.24 -28.23 11.60
CA TYR A 593 -8.97 -28.25 10.33
C TYR A 593 -9.42 -29.68 9.97
N VAL A 594 -8.49 -30.65 10.04
CA VAL A 594 -8.78 -32.07 9.77
C VAL A 594 -9.75 -32.64 10.81
N TYR A 595 -9.61 -32.26 12.08
CA TYR A 595 -10.54 -32.65 13.14
C TYR A 595 -11.95 -32.12 12.87
N GLY A 596 -12.09 -30.83 12.53
CA GLY A 596 -13.40 -30.23 12.19
C GLY A 596 -14.07 -30.92 11.00
N ALA A 597 -13.30 -31.26 9.96
CA ALA A 597 -13.81 -31.96 8.78
C ALA A 597 -14.19 -33.39 9.13
N GLY A 598 -13.32 -34.09 9.86
CA GLY A 598 -13.52 -35.48 10.26
C GLY A 598 -14.70 -35.64 11.21
N ALA A 599 -14.94 -34.67 12.10
CA ALA A 599 -16.07 -34.69 13.02
C ALA A 599 -17.42 -34.66 12.30
N VAL A 600 -17.50 -34.04 11.13
CA VAL A 600 -18.74 -33.97 10.33
C VAL A 600 -18.80 -35.06 9.26
N LEU A 601 -17.73 -35.26 8.49
CA LEU A 601 -17.73 -36.18 7.34
C LEU A 601 -17.58 -37.66 7.74
N ALA A 602 -16.83 -37.96 8.80
CA ALA A 602 -16.49 -39.33 9.18
C ALA A 602 -16.29 -39.48 10.71
N PRO A 603 -17.33 -39.19 11.54
CA PRO A 603 -17.19 -39.12 12.99
C PRO A 603 -16.72 -40.44 13.62
N ASN A 604 -17.18 -41.59 13.11
CA ASN A 604 -16.79 -42.91 13.62
C ASN A 604 -15.30 -43.20 13.35
N ALA A 605 -14.82 -42.91 12.14
CA ALA A 605 -13.41 -43.10 11.79
C ALA A 605 -12.50 -42.16 12.59
N LEU A 606 -12.93 -40.91 12.83
CA LEU A 606 -12.22 -39.99 13.69
C LEU A 606 -12.20 -40.47 15.15
N ALA A 607 -13.32 -40.96 15.68
CA ALA A 607 -13.40 -41.49 17.04
C ALA A 607 -12.48 -42.71 17.24
N ASP A 608 -12.42 -43.62 16.27
CA ASP A 608 -11.51 -44.78 16.28
C ASP A 608 -10.05 -44.33 16.27
N LEU A 609 -9.71 -43.36 15.40
CA LEU A 609 -8.36 -42.81 15.31
C LEU A 609 -7.95 -42.13 16.61
N LEU A 610 -8.81 -41.29 17.20
CA LEU A 610 -8.54 -40.62 18.47
C LEU A 610 -8.41 -41.61 19.63
N THR A 611 -9.21 -42.68 19.62
CA THR A 611 -9.12 -43.74 20.64
C THR A 611 -7.81 -44.51 20.52
N LYS A 612 -7.35 -44.83 19.31
CA LYS A 612 -6.05 -45.45 19.04
C LYS A 612 -4.88 -44.54 19.44
N LEU A 613 -5.05 -43.22 19.31
CA LEU A 613 -4.06 -42.22 19.75
C LEU A 613 -4.14 -41.88 21.26
N HIS A 614 -4.99 -42.57 22.03
CA HIS A 614 -5.24 -42.30 23.45
C HIS A 614 -5.78 -40.88 23.75
N LEU A 615 -6.41 -40.22 22.77
CA LEU A 615 -7.01 -38.89 22.86
C LEU A 615 -8.52 -38.96 23.13
N LYS A 616 -8.96 -39.81 24.06
CA LYS A 616 -10.39 -40.07 24.34
C LYS A 616 -11.18 -38.80 24.70
N GLY A 617 -10.53 -37.81 25.32
CA GLY A 617 -11.15 -36.51 25.63
C GLY A 617 -11.55 -35.67 24.42
N LEU A 618 -10.96 -35.92 23.24
CA LEU A 618 -11.36 -35.24 22.00
C LEU A 618 -12.57 -35.90 21.33
N VAL A 619 -12.93 -37.12 21.72
CA VAL A 619 -14.12 -37.82 21.18
C VAL A 619 -15.40 -37.13 21.65
N SER A 620 -15.45 -36.65 22.90
CA SER A 620 -16.60 -35.88 23.42
C SER A 620 -16.78 -34.53 22.72
N GLY A 621 -15.78 -34.04 21.99
CA GLY A 621 -15.85 -32.82 21.19
C GLY A 621 -16.52 -33.00 19.82
N ILE A 622 -16.73 -34.23 19.34
CA ILE A 622 -17.30 -34.49 18.00
C ILE A 622 -18.74 -33.99 17.92
N GLU A 623 -19.60 -34.36 18.88
CA GLU A 623 -21.01 -33.94 18.88
C GLU A 623 -21.18 -32.41 19.02
N PRO A 624 -20.50 -31.71 19.95
CA PRO A 624 -20.50 -30.24 19.97
C PRO A 624 -20.03 -29.62 18.66
N THR A 625 -19.01 -30.19 18.00
CA THR A 625 -18.50 -29.71 16.71
C THR A 625 -19.56 -29.83 15.62
N GLN A 626 -20.29 -30.96 15.58
CA GLN A 626 -21.40 -31.16 14.64
C GLN A 626 -22.55 -30.19 14.91
N LYS A 627 -22.92 -29.96 16.18
CA LYS A 627 -23.94 -28.96 16.55
C LYS A 627 -23.54 -27.55 16.16
N LEU A 628 -22.29 -27.17 16.38
CA LEU A 628 -21.74 -25.88 15.95
C LEU A 628 -21.76 -25.76 14.42
N ALA A 629 -21.35 -26.81 13.70
CA ALA A 629 -21.37 -26.86 12.25
C ALA A 629 -22.79 -26.68 11.70
N HIS A 630 -23.76 -27.38 12.29
CA HIS A 630 -25.17 -27.32 11.92
C HIS A 630 -25.82 -25.96 12.22
N TRP A 631 -25.35 -25.28 13.27
CA TRP A 631 -25.76 -23.89 13.55
C TRP A 631 -25.25 -22.91 12.48
N MET A 632 -24.08 -23.19 11.89
CA MET A 632 -23.48 -22.34 10.87
C MET A 632 -23.97 -22.65 9.44
N SER A 633 -24.42 -23.87 9.16
CA SER A 633 -24.74 -24.36 7.82
C SER A 633 -25.67 -25.57 7.87
N HIS A 634 -26.39 -25.89 6.78
CA HIS A 634 -27.39 -26.97 6.76
C HIS A 634 -27.06 -28.18 5.85
N GLY A 635 -25.95 -28.14 5.09
CA GLY A 635 -25.46 -29.28 4.29
C GLY A 635 -24.18 -29.90 4.83
N THR A 636 -24.05 -31.23 4.82
CA THR A 636 -22.91 -31.96 5.45
C THR A 636 -21.52 -31.52 4.98
N ARG A 637 -21.35 -31.21 3.70
CA ARG A 637 -20.06 -30.70 3.17
C ARG A 637 -19.81 -29.26 3.60
N ALA A 638 -20.82 -28.39 3.52
CA ALA A 638 -20.72 -27.00 3.98
C ALA A 638 -20.56 -26.90 5.51
N GLU A 639 -21.20 -27.77 6.29
CA GLU A 639 -21.02 -27.95 7.73
C GLU A 639 -19.57 -28.34 8.04
N ALA A 640 -19.03 -29.34 7.34
CA ALA A 640 -17.64 -29.77 7.50
C ALA A 640 -16.66 -28.62 7.20
N VAL A 641 -16.84 -27.91 6.09
CA VAL A 641 -16.01 -26.77 5.72
C VAL A 641 -16.12 -25.65 6.77
N SER A 642 -17.33 -25.35 7.24
CA SER A 642 -17.56 -24.29 8.23
C SER A 642 -16.92 -24.62 9.58
N ALA A 643 -17.02 -25.88 10.04
CA ALA A 643 -16.36 -26.34 11.25
C ALA A 643 -14.84 -26.30 11.12
N SER A 644 -14.29 -26.82 10.02
CA SER A 644 -12.85 -26.82 9.72
C SER A 644 -12.26 -25.42 9.67
N ILE A 645 -12.92 -24.49 8.94
CA ILE A 645 -12.47 -23.10 8.83
C ILE A 645 -12.55 -22.42 10.19
N THR A 646 -13.63 -22.60 10.95
CA THR A 646 -13.79 -22.00 12.28
C THR A 646 -12.70 -22.46 13.24
N TYR A 647 -12.39 -23.76 13.28
CA TYR A 647 -11.33 -24.30 14.14
C TYR A 647 -9.93 -23.89 13.69
N TRP A 648 -9.69 -23.84 12.37
CA TRP A 648 -8.45 -23.30 11.84
C TRP A 648 -8.27 -21.84 12.23
N GLN A 649 -9.28 -21.00 12.00
CA GLN A 649 -9.27 -19.57 12.34
C GLN A 649 -9.08 -19.35 13.84
N ALA A 650 -9.79 -20.10 14.68
CA ALA A 650 -9.65 -20.02 16.14
C ALA A 650 -8.23 -20.38 16.59
N THR A 651 -7.63 -21.41 15.99
CA THR A 651 -6.25 -21.82 16.31
C THR A 651 -5.22 -20.80 15.85
N VAL A 652 -5.39 -20.25 14.64
CA VAL A 652 -4.54 -19.20 14.09
C VAL A 652 -4.64 -17.91 14.89
N ALA A 653 -5.86 -17.47 15.18
CA ALA A 653 -6.12 -16.29 15.99
C ALA A 653 -5.56 -16.49 17.40
N GLY A 654 -5.80 -17.64 18.02
CA GLY A 654 -5.22 -18.03 19.31
C GLY A 654 -3.69 -18.05 19.34
N GLY A 655 -3.06 -18.54 18.26
CA GLY A 655 -1.61 -18.63 18.13
C GLY A 655 -0.89 -17.31 17.83
N ASN A 656 -1.64 -16.25 17.47
CA ASN A 656 -1.11 -14.94 17.12
C ASN A 656 -2.06 -13.82 17.58
N LEU A 657 -2.59 -13.95 18.81
CA LEU A 657 -3.63 -13.07 19.35
C LEU A 657 -3.19 -11.61 19.31
N ASP A 658 -1.91 -11.33 19.59
CA ASP A 658 -1.36 -9.98 19.54
C ASP A 658 -1.52 -9.36 18.15
N LYS A 659 -1.05 -10.04 17.11
CA LYS A 659 -1.18 -9.54 15.73
C LYS A 659 -2.64 -9.46 15.29
N PHE A 660 -3.44 -10.48 15.60
CA PHE A 660 -4.85 -10.52 15.23
C PHE A 660 -5.63 -9.34 15.80
N PHE A 661 -5.51 -9.08 17.12
CA PHE A 661 -6.19 -7.94 17.75
C PHE A 661 -5.67 -6.60 17.24
N ILE A 662 -4.34 -6.45 17.07
CA ILE A 662 -3.75 -5.21 16.56
C ILE A 662 -4.27 -4.91 15.15
N ASP A 663 -4.18 -5.88 14.24
CA ASP A 663 -4.57 -5.71 12.85
C ASP A 663 -6.09 -5.47 12.74
N ALA A 664 -6.92 -6.27 13.42
CA ALA A 664 -8.38 -6.12 13.39
C ALA A 664 -8.84 -4.77 13.93
N VAL A 665 -8.33 -4.34 15.09
CA VAL A 665 -8.67 -3.05 15.68
C VAL A 665 -8.17 -1.90 14.82
N SER A 666 -6.97 -2.02 14.22
CA SER A 666 -6.44 -1.00 13.32
C SER A 666 -7.29 -0.84 12.04
N ILE A 667 -7.79 -1.94 11.47
CA ILE A 667 -8.65 -1.93 10.27
C ILE A 667 -9.99 -1.26 10.60
N LEU A 668 -10.62 -1.64 11.72
CA LEU A 668 -11.88 -1.05 12.17
C LEU A 668 -11.76 0.44 12.52
N LYS A 669 -10.63 0.84 13.13
CA LYS A 669 -10.34 2.23 13.48
C LYS A 669 -10.07 3.09 12.23
N ASP A 670 -9.24 2.60 11.31
CA ASP A 670 -8.62 3.45 10.28
C ASP A 670 -9.39 3.47 8.94
N ASP A 671 -10.20 2.45 8.64
CA ASP A 671 -10.88 2.28 7.35
C ASP A 671 -12.35 1.84 7.47
N LEU A 672 -13.04 2.30 8.51
CA LEU A 672 -14.44 1.95 8.81
C LEU A 672 -15.38 2.02 7.59
N ALA A 673 -15.28 3.07 6.79
CA ALA A 673 -16.14 3.26 5.61
C ALA A 673 -15.87 2.23 4.49
N GLU A 674 -14.60 1.92 4.24
CA GLU A 674 -14.20 0.95 3.21
C GLU A 674 -14.57 -0.47 3.63
N VAL A 675 -14.31 -0.82 4.90
CA VAL A 675 -14.72 -2.10 5.48
C VAL A 675 -16.24 -2.27 5.42
N ALA A 676 -17.00 -1.22 5.73
CA ALA A 676 -18.45 -1.25 5.63
C ALA A 676 -18.94 -1.47 4.18
N ILE A 677 -18.34 -0.78 3.20
CA ILE A 677 -18.67 -0.97 1.78
C ILE A 677 -18.33 -2.39 1.32
N ILE A 678 -17.12 -2.87 1.61
CA ILE A 678 -16.67 -4.22 1.23
C ILE A 678 -17.56 -5.28 1.90
N ALA A 679 -17.90 -5.13 3.18
CA ALA A 679 -18.77 -6.08 3.88
C ALA A 679 -20.18 -6.10 3.28
N ALA A 680 -20.75 -4.92 2.96
CA ALA A 680 -22.04 -4.84 2.29
C ALA A 680 -22.01 -5.51 0.90
N LEU A 681 -20.97 -5.24 0.11
CA LEU A 681 -20.76 -5.87 -1.19
C LEU A 681 -20.58 -7.39 -1.05
N ALA A 682 -19.79 -7.84 -0.09
CA ALA A 682 -19.56 -9.25 0.18
C ALA A 682 -20.86 -9.98 0.55
N LEU A 683 -21.66 -9.42 1.46
CA LEU A 683 -22.96 -9.99 1.82
C LEU A 683 -23.91 -10.04 0.62
N SER A 684 -23.97 -8.97 -0.17
CA SER A 684 -24.84 -8.90 -1.35
C SER A 684 -24.43 -9.89 -2.44
N LEU A 685 -23.14 -10.06 -2.68
CA LEU A 685 -22.58 -10.96 -3.70
C LEU A 685 -22.67 -12.42 -3.23
N GLY A 686 -22.39 -12.70 -1.96
CA GLY A 686 -22.61 -14.00 -1.35
C GLY A 686 -24.07 -14.44 -1.48
N TYR A 687 -25.02 -13.56 -1.13
CA TYR A 687 -26.45 -13.79 -1.33
C TYR A 687 -26.84 -13.98 -2.81
N GLY A 688 -26.24 -13.19 -3.71
CA GLY A 688 -26.49 -13.30 -5.16
C GLY A 688 -26.02 -14.64 -5.75
N ILE A 689 -24.83 -15.10 -5.38
CA ILE A 689 -24.26 -16.38 -5.86
C ILE A 689 -25.09 -17.55 -5.35
N THR A 690 -25.49 -17.54 -4.08
CA THR A 690 -26.30 -18.63 -3.52
C THR A 690 -27.65 -18.70 -4.20
N LYS A 691 -28.30 -17.55 -4.46
CA LYS A 691 -29.56 -17.50 -5.21
C LYS A 691 -29.43 -17.94 -6.68
N ALA A 692 -28.26 -17.73 -7.30
CA ALA A 692 -28.01 -18.12 -8.69
C ALA A 692 -27.72 -19.63 -8.87
N ILE A 693 -27.26 -20.32 -7.83
CA ILE A 693 -26.91 -21.75 -7.87
C ILE A 693 -27.83 -22.52 -6.90
N PRO A 694 -28.96 -23.09 -7.38
CA PRO A 694 -29.96 -23.73 -6.50
C PRO A 694 -29.40 -24.85 -5.62
N SER A 695 -28.40 -25.59 -6.12
CA SER A 695 -27.72 -26.63 -5.32
C SER A 695 -26.95 -26.03 -4.15
N LEU A 696 -26.29 -24.89 -4.34
CA LEU A 696 -25.57 -24.15 -3.31
C LEU A 696 -26.54 -23.50 -2.32
N GLN A 697 -27.68 -22.96 -2.78
CA GLN A 697 -28.73 -22.44 -1.91
C GLN A 697 -29.26 -23.53 -0.97
N LYS A 698 -29.54 -24.72 -1.51
CA LYS A 698 -30.01 -25.87 -0.73
C LYS A 698 -28.95 -26.35 0.28
N GLU A 699 -27.67 -26.25 -0.06
CA GLU A 699 -26.55 -26.66 0.80
C GLU A 699 -26.25 -25.64 1.91
N MET A 700 -26.46 -24.34 1.65
CA MET A 700 -26.20 -23.26 2.61
C MET A 700 -27.41 -22.90 3.48
N GLY A 701 -28.64 -23.16 3.00
CA GLY A 701 -29.88 -22.83 3.69
C GLY A 701 -30.27 -21.36 3.61
N ASP A 702 -31.37 -21.00 4.30
CA ASP A 702 -32.05 -19.71 4.05
C ASP A 702 -31.35 -18.49 4.69
N PHE A 703 -30.54 -18.64 5.75
CA PHE A 703 -30.01 -17.49 6.52
C PHE A 703 -28.58 -17.60 7.16
N PRO A 704 -27.50 -17.98 6.46
CA PRO A 704 -26.15 -17.92 7.04
C PRO A 704 -25.39 -16.63 6.67
N TYR A 705 -25.61 -15.52 7.38
CA TYR A 705 -24.90 -14.25 7.13
C TYR A 705 -23.36 -14.39 7.14
N THR A 706 -22.84 -15.24 8.02
CA THR A 706 -21.40 -15.56 8.12
C THR A 706 -20.89 -16.25 6.87
N ASN A 707 -21.68 -17.16 6.28
CA ASN A 707 -21.29 -17.88 5.08
C ASN A 707 -21.43 -17.00 3.84
N TYR A 708 -22.42 -16.11 3.77
CA TYR A 708 -22.52 -15.12 2.70
C TYR A 708 -21.33 -14.15 2.73
N ALA A 709 -20.93 -13.67 3.92
CA ALA A 709 -19.74 -12.86 4.08
C ALA A 709 -18.46 -13.61 3.71
N ALA A 710 -18.34 -14.91 4.06
CA ALA A 710 -17.20 -15.73 3.70
C ALA A 710 -17.11 -16.02 2.20
N LEU A 711 -18.24 -16.38 1.57
CA LEU A 711 -18.32 -16.73 0.15
C LEU A 711 -18.19 -15.48 -0.75
N GLY A 712 -18.76 -14.35 -0.32
CA GLY A 712 -18.67 -13.09 -1.02
C GLY A 712 -17.50 -12.18 -0.62
N GLY A 713 -16.75 -12.48 0.44
CA GLY A 713 -15.72 -11.59 1.01
C GLY A 713 -14.67 -11.12 0.00
N LYS A 714 -14.10 -12.04 -0.78
CA LYS A 714 -13.15 -11.69 -1.85
C LYS A 714 -13.82 -11.05 -3.06
N GLY A 715 -15.05 -11.48 -3.39
CA GLY A 715 -15.82 -10.87 -4.48
C GLY A 715 -16.22 -9.43 -4.18
N GLY A 716 -16.60 -9.12 -2.93
CA GLY A 716 -16.92 -7.78 -2.48
C GLY A 716 -15.72 -6.83 -2.55
N ALA A 717 -14.53 -7.30 -2.16
CA ALA A 717 -13.28 -6.55 -2.32
C ALA A 717 -12.91 -6.33 -3.80
N ALA A 718 -13.06 -7.36 -4.64
CA ALA A 718 -12.79 -7.25 -6.07
C ALA A 718 -13.76 -6.29 -6.78
N VAL A 719 -15.05 -6.31 -6.42
CA VAL A 719 -16.06 -5.38 -6.93
C VAL A 719 -15.77 -3.95 -6.47
N TYR A 720 -15.40 -3.76 -5.20
CA TYR A 720 -14.99 -2.46 -4.69
C TYR A 720 -13.81 -1.89 -5.51
N ASP A 721 -12.77 -2.70 -5.71
CA ASP A 721 -11.58 -2.29 -6.46
C ASP A 721 -11.91 -1.97 -7.92
N THR A 722 -12.73 -2.81 -8.57
CA THR A 722 -13.22 -2.61 -9.95
C THR A 722 -14.00 -1.29 -10.10
N ILE A 723 -14.85 -0.93 -9.13
CA ILE A 723 -15.60 0.33 -9.17
C ILE A 723 -14.68 1.53 -8.91
N MET A 724 -13.72 1.38 -7.99
CA MET A 724 -12.79 2.45 -7.66
C MET A 724 -11.77 2.69 -8.77
N HIS A 725 -11.31 1.68 -9.48
CA HIS A 725 -10.27 1.79 -10.50
C HIS A 725 -10.75 1.33 -11.88
N PRO A 726 -11.74 2.00 -12.50
CA PRO A 726 -12.36 1.52 -13.73
C PRO A 726 -11.35 1.44 -14.89
N GLY A 727 -11.04 0.22 -15.35
CA GLY A 727 -9.96 -0.09 -16.29
C GLY A 727 -10.04 -1.50 -16.91
N ASP A 728 -8.89 -2.13 -17.20
CA ASP A 728 -8.79 -3.54 -17.62
C ASP A 728 -9.08 -4.50 -16.45
N ASP A 729 -10.28 -4.34 -15.90
CA ASP A 729 -10.76 -5.06 -14.73
C ASP A 729 -11.07 -6.52 -15.08
N TRP A 730 -11.14 -7.38 -14.07
CA TRP A 730 -11.37 -8.82 -14.26
C TRP A 730 -12.62 -9.11 -15.11
N LEU A 731 -13.70 -8.35 -14.90
CA LEU A 731 -14.96 -8.48 -15.62
C LEU A 731 -14.80 -8.06 -17.08
N LEU A 732 -14.20 -6.88 -17.33
CA LEU A 732 -13.97 -6.36 -18.68
C LEU A 732 -13.05 -7.30 -19.46
N GLY A 733 -11.96 -7.76 -18.86
CA GLY A 733 -11.04 -8.71 -19.48
C GLY A 733 -11.70 -10.04 -19.84
N THR A 734 -12.64 -10.52 -19.00
CA THR A 734 -13.40 -11.76 -19.28
C THR A 734 -14.36 -11.56 -20.46
N CYS A 735 -15.06 -10.42 -20.53
CA CYS A 735 -15.92 -10.07 -21.66
C CYS A 735 -15.12 -9.90 -22.96
N LYS A 736 -13.99 -9.18 -22.92
CA LYS A 736 -13.08 -9.02 -24.07
C LYS A 736 -12.57 -10.36 -24.56
N TRP A 737 -12.15 -11.26 -23.64
CA TRP A 737 -11.70 -12.61 -23.99
C TRP A 737 -12.80 -13.41 -24.70
N PHE A 738 -14.03 -13.41 -24.17
CA PHE A 738 -15.15 -14.10 -24.78
C PHE A 738 -15.44 -13.57 -26.20
N LEU A 739 -15.51 -12.25 -26.37
CA LEU A 739 -15.74 -11.60 -27.66
C LEU A 739 -14.60 -11.89 -28.66
N LYS A 740 -13.34 -11.93 -28.20
CA LYS A 740 -12.19 -12.32 -29.01
C LYS A 740 -12.30 -13.76 -29.52
N CYS A 741 -12.75 -14.69 -28.67
CA CYS A 741 -13.00 -16.08 -29.07
C CYS A 741 -14.08 -16.17 -30.16
N VAL A 742 -15.19 -15.43 -30.01
CA VAL A 742 -16.25 -15.35 -31.02
C VAL A 742 -15.71 -14.84 -32.36
N ILE A 743 -14.93 -13.75 -32.34
CA ILE A 743 -14.37 -13.16 -33.56
C ILE A 743 -13.31 -14.04 -34.21
N ASN A 744 -12.45 -14.69 -33.43
CA ASN A 744 -11.48 -15.65 -33.98
C ASN A 744 -12.21 -16.83 -34.65
N THR A 745 -13.37 -17.25 -34.13
CA THR A 745 -14.22 -18.27 -34.74
C THR A 745 -14.84 -17.75 -36.04
N ALA A 746 -15.32 -16.51 -36.05
CA ALA A 746 -15.83 -15.85 -37.25
C ALA A 746 -14.74 -15.71 -38.34
N LYS A 747 -13.50 -15.37 -37.97
CA LYS A 747 -12.36 -15.30 -38.92
C LYS A 747 -12.09 -16.65 -39.58
N LEU A 748 -12.21 -17.75 -38.84
CA LEU A 748 -11.98 -19.08 -39.39
C LEU A 748 -13.07 -19.51 -40.37
N VAL A 749 -14.33 -19.30 -39.98
CA VAL A 749 -15.49 -19.90 -40.67
C VAL A 749 -16.11 -18.95 -41.69
N ILE A 750 -16.21 -17.66 -41.37
CA ILE A 750 -17.02 -16.68 -42.11
C ILE A 750 -16.15 -15.81 -43.03
N ALA A 751 -14.92 -15.45 -42.61
CA ALA A 751 -14.05 -14.58 -43.41
C ALA A 751 -13.76 -15.07 -44.85
N PRO A 752 -13.58 -16.39 -45.14
CA PRO A 752 -13.40 -16.85 -46.52
C PRO A 752 -14.59 -16.53 -47.43
N PHE A 753 -15.81 -16.57 -46.91
CA PHE A 753 -17.02 -16.23 -47.66
C PHE A 753 -17.10 -14.73 -47.93
N PHE A 754 -16.73 -13.88 -46.97
CA PHE A 754 -16.65 -12.43 -47.17
C PHE A 754 -15.54 -12.06 -48.15
N GLU A 755 -14.38 -12.70 -48.07
CA GLU A 755 -13.29 -12.49 -49.02
C GLU A 755 -13.68 -12.95 -50.44
N GLY A 756 -14.41 -14.07 -50.54
CA GLY A 756 -14.99 -14.55 -51.79
C GLY A 756 -16.04 -13.59 -52.38
N TYR A 757 -16.81 -12.90 -51.54
CA TYR A 757 -17.75 -11.87 -51.97
C TYR A 757 -17.04 -10.64 -52.55
N TYR A 758 -15.93 -10.18 -51.93
CA TYR A 758 -15.20 -8.99 -52.39
C TYR A 758 -14.26 -9.25 -53.58
N TYR A 759 -13.65 -10.44 -53.67
CA TYR A 759 -12.56 -10.72 -54.63
C TYR A 759 -12.80 -11.97 -55.51
N GLY A 760 -14.01 -12.54 -55.47
CA GLY A 760 -14.39 -13.70 -56.28
C GLY A 760 -13.88 -15.05 -55.75
N TYR A 761 -14.17 -16.13 -56.47
CA TYR A 761 -13.94 -17.50 -55.98
C TYR A 761 -12.44 -17.87 -55.87
N GLN A 762 -11.66 -17.65 -56.93
CA GLN A 762 -10.24 -18.05 -56.95
C GLN A 762 -9.34 -17.10 -56.13
N ASP A 763 -9.44 -15.79 -56.35
CA ASP A 763 -8.61 -14.81 -55.67
C ASP A 763 -9.12 -14.44 -54.28
N GLY A 764 -10.41 -14.60 -54.00
CA GLY A 764 -11.01 -14.34 -52.68
C GLY A 764 -11.18 -15.59 -51.82
N PHE A 765 -12.11 -16.48 -52.19
CA PHE A 765 -12.53 -17.61 -51.33
C PHE A 765 -11.40 -18.61 -51.07
N VAL A 766 -10.66 -19.05 -52.10
CA VAL A 766 -9.57 -20.03 -51.96
C VAL A 766 -8.37 -19.45 -51.17
N ARG A 767 -7.99 -18.20 -51.44
CA ARG A 767 -6.94 -17.50 -50.66
C ARG A 767 -7.37 -17.24 -49.22
N GLY A 768 -8.61 -16.83 -49.00
CA GLY A 768 -9.20 -16.65 -47.67
C GLY A 768 -9.23 -17.95 -46.88
N TRP A 769 -9.53 -19.09 -47.54
CA TRP A 769 -9.43 -20.41 -46.92
C TRP A 769 -7.99 -20.76 -46.52
N GLY A 770 -7.00 -20.44 -47.37
CA GLY A 770 -5.58 -20.57 -47.05
C GLY A 770 -5.16 -19.73 -45.83
N LYS A 771 -5.66 -18.49 -45.72
CA LYS A 771 -5.45 -17.63 -44.54
C LYS A 771 -6.07 -18.23 -43.29
N SER A 772 -7.31 -18.71 -43.38
CA SER A 772 -7.98 -19.40 -42.27
C SER A 772 -7.20 -20.63 -41.82
N GLY A 773 -6.57 -21.37 -42.74
CA GLY A 773 -5.67 -22.48 -42.42
C GLY A 773 -4.43 -22.04 -41.60
N SER A 774 -3.79 -20.93 -41.99
CA SER A 774 -2.64 -20.39 -41.25
C SER A 774 -3.03 -19.88 -39.85
N LEU A 775 -4.18 -19.21 -39.74
CA LEU A 775 -4.74 -18.73 -38.48
C LEU A 775 -5.17 -19.90 -37.59
N ALA A 776 -5.77 -20.95 -38.15
CA ALA A 776 -6.14 -22.17 -37.45
C ALA A 776 -4.90 -22.86 -36.87
N LYS A 777 -3.80 -22.94 -37.64
CA LYS A 777 -2.53 -23.50 -37.16
C LYS A 777 -1.97 -22.69 -35.98
N ARG A 778 -2.03 -21.35 -36.03
CA ARG A 778 -1.59 -20.48 -34.92
C ARG A 778 -2.47 -20.63 -33.69
N LEU A 779 -3.80 -20.62 -33.85
CA LEU A 779 -4.74 -20.79 -32.74
C LEU A 779 -4.64 -22.19 -32.12
N ALA A 780 -4.50 -23.23 -32.93
CA ALA A 780 -4.27 -24.59 -32.44
C ALA A 780 -2.97 -24.67 -31.62
N LYS A 781 -1.88 -24.08 -32.13
CA LYS A 781 -0.60 -23.97 -31.41
C LYS A 781 -0.78 -23.32 -30.03
N GLN A 782 -1.43 -22.16 -29.97
CA GLN A 782 -1.69 -21.42 -28.73
C GLN A 782 -2.62 -22.19 -27.77
N PHE A 783 -3.65 -22.84 -28.30
CA PHE A 783 -4.60 -23.64 -27.52
C PHE A 783 -3.93 -24.86 -26.89
N PHE A 784 -3.18 -25.64 -27.68
CA PHE A 784 -2.43 -26.79 -27.16
C PHE A 784 -1.38 -26.34 -26.13
N THR A 785 -0.63 -25.27 -26.40
CA THR A 785 0.30 -24.71 -25.42
C THR A 785 -0.39 -24.30 -24.13
N ALA A 786 -1.53 -23.60 -24.19
CA ALA A 786 -2.26 -23.18 -23.01
C ALA A 786 -2.83 -24.37 -22.20
N ILE A 787 -3.24 -25.46 -22.86
CA ILE A 787 -3.68 -26.69 -22.18
C ILE A 787 -2.50 -27.38 -21.50
N ILE A 788 -1.38 -27.54 -22.21
CA ILE A 788 -0.18 -28.17 -21.64
C ILE A 788 0.34 -27.32 -20.47
N ASP A 789 0.37 -25.99 -20.59
CA ASP A 789 0.73 -25.11 -19.47
C ASP A 789 -0.23 -25.26 -18.29
N LEU A 790 -1.54 -25.35 -18.54
CA LEU A 790 -2.52 -25.58 -17.47
C LEU A 790 -2.24 -26.91 -16.75
N LEU A 791 -1.97 -27.98 -17.49
CA LEU A 791 -1.64 -29.29 -16.93
C LEU A 791 -0.33 -29.24 -16.12
N LEU A 792 0.70 -28.59 -16.65
CA LEU A 792 1.98 -28.39 -15.95
C LEU A 792 1.79 -27.53 -14.69
N THR A 793 0.95 -26.51 -14.76
CA THR A 793 0.61 -25.66 -13.62
C THR A 793 -0.16 -26.46 -12.57
N ILE A 794 -1.09 -27.32 -12.96
CA ILE A 794 -1.77 -28.24 -12.03
C ILE A 794 -0.76 -29.22 -11.40
N LEU A 795 0.23 -29.70 -12.16
CA LEU A 795 1.28 -30.59 -11.67
C LEU A 795 2.16 -29.94 -10.59
N THR A 796 2.30 -28.61 -10.57
CA THR A 796 3.01 -27.96 -9.47
C THR A 796 2.18 -27.94 -8.17
N ILE A 797 0.87 -28.19 -8.19
CA ILE A 797 0.02 -28.11 -6.99
C ILE A 797 0.41 -29.13 -5.90
N PRO A 798 0.61 -30.41 -6.25
CA PRO A 798 1.16 -31.38 -5.30
C PRO A 798 2.51 -30.94 -4.71
N LEU A 799 3.38 -30.32 -5.52
CA LEU A 799 4.74 -29.94 -5.15
C LEU A 799 4.81 -28.67 -4.30
N LEU A 800 3.93 -27.69 -4.54
CA LEU A 800 3.94 -26.40 -3.87
C LEU A 800 2.98 -26.40 -2.68
N GLU A 801 1.69 -26.56 -2.94
CA GLU A 801 0.66 -26.33 -1.95
C GLU A 801 0.39 -27.55 -1.06
N ILE A 802 0.20 -28.73 -1.66
CA ILE A 802 -0.15 -29.95 -0.89
C ILE A 802 1.03 -30.39 -0.04
N SER A 803 2.24 -30.43 -0.61
CA SER A 803 3.45 -30.75 0.15
C SER A 803 3.70 -29.76 1.29
N ALA A 804 3.43 -28.47 1.09
CA ALA A 804 3.58 -27.46 2.13
C ALA A 804 2.61 -27.71 3.28
N LEU A 805 1.32 -27.88 2.97
CA LEU A 805 0.25 -28.03 3.97
C LEU A 805 0.28 -29.36 4.73
N LEU A 806 0.51 -30.47 4.04
CA LEU A 806 0.33 -31.81 4.61
C LEU A 806 1.63 -32.46 5.09
N ILE A 807 2.79 -32.01 4.60
CA ILE A 807 4.07 -32.63 4.92
C ILE A 807 4.96 -31.62 5.64
N HIS A 808 5.28 -30.51 4.98
CA HIS A 808 6.32 -29.59 5.43
C HIS A 808 5.93 -28.81 6.69
N ILE A 809 4.74 -28.22 6.74
CA ILE A 809 4.23 -27.52 7.93
C ILE A 809 4.14 -28.49 9.12
N PRO A 810 3.44 -29.65 9.02
CA PRO A 810 3.41 -30.68 10.06
C PRO A 810 4.79 -31.09 10.56
N PHE A 811 5.70 -31.45 9.64
CA PHE A 811 7.07 -31.85 9.96
C PHE A 811 7.82 -30.75 10.74
N ARG A 812 7.81 -29.51 10.24
CA ARG A 812 8.45 -28.38 10.92
C ARG A 812 7.79 -28.04 12.25
N GLY A 813 6.48 -28.16 12.38
CA GLY A 813 5.78 -27.92 13.65
C GLY A 813 6.13 -28.94 14.72
N ILE A 814 6.07 -30.24 14.39
CA ILE A 814 6.39 -31.33 15.32
C ILE A 814 7.86 -31.25 15.74
N THR A 815 8.77 -31.11 14.78
CA THR A 815 10.21 -30.99 15.07
C THR A 815 10.49 -29.74 15.91
N ASN A 816 9.82 -28.61 15.65
CA ASN A 816 9.94 -27.41 16.48
C ASN A 816 9.43 -27.61 17.91
N ILE A 817 8.34 -28.33 18.11
CA ILE A 817 7.82 -28.64 19.46
C ILE A 817 8.84 -29.48 20.22
N ILE A 818 9.29 -30.60 19.63
CA ILE A 818 10.25 -31.51 20.26
C ILE A 818 11.56 -30.78 20.55
N ARG A 819 12.10 -30.07 19.56
CA ARG A 819 13.31 -29.25 19.71
C ARG A 819 13.20 -28.23 20.83
N LYS A 820 12.10 -27.48 20.91
CA LYS A 820 11.89 -26.50 21.98
C LYS A 820 11.78 -27.17 23.34
N LEU A 821 11.08 -28.29 23.44
CA LEU A 821 10.99 -29.06 24.67
C LEU A 821 12.39 -29.48 25.15
N LEU A 822 13.19 -30.09 24.26
CA LEU A 822 14.56 -30.49 24.56
C LEU A 822 15.44 -29.27 24.92
N ALA A 823 15.33 -28.16 24.20
CA ALA A 823 16.07 -26.93 24.48
C ALA A 823 15.69 -26.30 25.83
N THR A 824 14.41 -26.37 26.22
CA THR A 824 13.93 -25.90 27.53
C THR A 824 14.41 -26.80 28.66
N LEU A 825 14.34 -28.12 28.49
CA LEU A 825 14.87 -29.08 29.44
C LEU A 825 16.39 -29.00 29.53
N GLY A 826 17.09 -28.60 28.47
CA GLY A 826 18.54 -28.43 28.47
C GLY A 826 19.06 -27.19 29.21
N ASN A 827 18.21 -26.19 29.42
CA ASN A 827 18.61 -24.85 29.88
C ASN A 827 17.67 -24.29 30.97
N ILE A 828 17.43 -25.07 32.02
CA ILE A 828 16.50 -24.73 33.11
C ILE A 828 16.97 -23.48 33.87
N LYS A 829 18.28 -23.32 34.08
CA LYS A 829 18.85 -22.14 34.75
C LYS A 829 18.49 -20.86 34.01
N THR A 830 18.52 -20.90 32.68
CA THR A 830 18.21 -19.75 31.82
C THR A 830 16.74 -19.34 31.96
N ILE A 831 15.82 -20.32 32.08
CA ILE A 831 14.40 -20.08 32.38
C ILE A 831 14.25 -19.46 33.78
N GLY A 832 14.96 -19.97 34.79
CA GLY A 832 14.98 -19.40 36.13
C GLY A 832 15.44 -17.94 36.16
N GLN A 833 16.51 -17.62 35.41
CA GLN A 833 17.00 -16.24 35.24
C GLN A 833 15.95 -15.34 34.59
N LEU A 834 15.19 -15.84 33.61
CA LEU A 834 14.08 -15.09 33.01
C LEU A 834 13.01 -14.74 34.05
N PHE A 835 12.61 -15.68 34.90
CA PHE A 835 11.66 -15.44 35.97
C PHE A 835 12.17 -14.42 37.00
N LEU A 836 13.46 -14.48 37.36
CA LEU A 836 14.09 -13.47 38.21
C LEU A 836 14.09 -12.08 37.57
N ASN A 837 14.40 -11.99 36.27
CA ASN A 837 14.34 -10.74 35.51
C ASN A 837 12.90 -10.18 35.47
N ILE A 838 11.89 -11.05 35.31
CA ILE A 838 10.48 -10.66 35.37
C ILE A 838 10.08 -10.17 36.77
N ALA A 839 10.64 -10.76 37.83
CA ALA A 839 10.39 -10.33 39.21
C ALA A 839 11.02 -8.97 39.52
N GLN A 840 12.22 -8.70 38.98
CA GLN A 840 12.98 -7.45 39.16
C GLN A 840 12.49 -6.28 38.28
N ARG A 841 11.39 -6.46 37.53
CA ARG A 841 10.84 -5.38 36.69
C ARG A 841 10.52 -4.12 37.54
N PRO A 842 10.79 -2.90 37.04
CA PRO A 842 10.60 -1.66 37.81
C PRO A 842 9.16 -1.54 38.35
N SER A 843 8.98 -1.05 39.57
CA SER A 843 7.69 -0.91 40.29
C SER A 843 6.79 0.23 39.80
N LEU A 844 7.13 0.87 38.69
CA LEU A 844 6.66 2.20 38.31
C LEU A 844 5.17 2.35 37.94
N ASN A 845 4.40 1.28 37.82
CA ASN A 845 2.99 1.41 37.43
C ASN A 845 2.08 1.47 38.64
N ASN A 846 1.82 2.69 39.13
CA ASN A 846 0.62 2.93 39.91
C ASN A 846 -0.57 2.95 38.95
N TYR A 847 -1.18 1.78 38.69
CA TYR A 847 -2.29 1.64 37.74
C TYR A 847 -3.54 2.46 38.15
N ILE A 848 -3.60 2.89 39.42
CA ILE A 848 -4.70 3.66 39.99
C ILE A 848 -4.47 5.17 39.88
N ALA A 849 -3.22 5.66 39.97
CA ALA A 849 -2.92 7.11 39.97
C ALA A 849 -3.43 7.86 38.72
N ASP A 850 -3.47 7.18 37.57
CA ASP A 850 -3.94 7.75 36.30
C ASP A 850 -5.43 7.47 36.03
N PHE A 851 -6.18 6.85 36.95
CA PHE A 851 -7.61 6.63 36.78
C PHE A 851 -8.35 7.96 36.97
N ARG A 852 -9.15 8.32 35.97
CA ARG A 852 -10.07 9.45 36.03
C ARG A 852 -11.43 8.93 35.60
N ILE A 853 -12.45 9.25 36.38
CA ILE A 853 -13.84 9.00 36.00
C ILE A 853 -14.10 9.77 34.70
N SER A 854 -14.77 9.14 33.76
CA SER A 854 -15.15 9.79 32.51
C SER A 854 -16.01 11.01 32.84
N ARG A 855 -15.66 12.17 32.29
CA ARG A 855 -16.51 13.36 32.45
C ARG A 855 -17.88 13.04 31.87
N LEU A 856 -18.95 13.35 32.62
CA LEU A 856 -20.31 13.27 32.10
C LEU A 856 -20.37 14.10 30.82
N TYR A 857 -20.70 13.47 29.69
CA TYR A 857 -20.87 14.19 28.45
C TYR A 857 -22.09 15.09 28.61
N GLY A 858 -21.92 16.39 28.36
CA GLY A 858 -23.04 17.34 28.36
C GLY A 858 -24.17 16.85 27.44
N PHE A 859 -25.41 17.19 27.81
CA PHE A 859 -26.55 16.94 26.94
C PHE A 859 -26.39 17.79 25.68
N ALA A 860 -26.36 17.16 24.51
CA ALA A 860 -26.39 17.91 23.27
C ALA A 860 -27.83 18.34 23.00
N SER A 861 -28.03 19.61 22.62
CA SER A 861 -29.35 20.12 22.25
C SER A 861 -30.01 19.18 21.21
N PRO A 862 -31.24 18.71 21.46
CA PRO A 862 -31.98 17.93 20.48
C PRO A 862 -32.40 18.78 19.28
N LEU A 863 -32.46 20.11 19.45
CA LEU A 863 -32.89 21.08 18.47
C LEU A 863 -31.69 21.68 17.71
N GLY A 864 -31.79 21.69 16.39
CA GLY A 864 -30.82 22.32 15.49
C GLY A 864 -31.39 22.51 14.08
N HIS A 865 -30.62 23.17 13.21
CA HIS A 865 -30.98 23.32 11.80
C HIS A 865 -30.24 22.28 10.96
N PHE A 866 -30.98 21.37 10.32
CA PHE A 866 -30.45 20.20 9.62
C PHE A 866 -30.85 20.12 8.14
N SER A 867 -31.83 20.91 7.72
CA SER A 867 -32.26 20.98 6.32
C SER A 867 -32.92 22.33 6.05
N ASP A 868 -32.68 22.88 4.86
CA ASP A 868 -33.35 24.10 4.40
C ASP A 868 -34.84 23.84 4.10
N ARG A 869 -35.25 22.57 3.93
CA ARG A 869 -36.66 22.19 3.77
C ARG A 869 -37.33 22.05 5.13
N LEU A 870 -38.31 22.92 5.39
CA LEU A 870 -39.04 23.01 6.66
C LEU A 870 -39.54 21.65 7.19
N LEU A 871 -40.24 20.86 6.35
CA LEU A 871 -40.79 19.56 6.75
C LEU A 871 -39.71 18.54 7.13
N ILE A 872 -38.59 18.52 6.41
CA ILE A 872 -37.47 17.61 6.68
C ILE A 872 -36.74 18.06 7.95
N ASN A 873 -36.53 19.37 8.12
CA ASN A 873 -35.93 19.91 9.33
C ASN A 873 -36.77 19.62 10.57
N ILE A 874 -38.09 19.80 10.48
CA ILE A 874 -39.05 19.45 11.54
C ILE A 874 -39.00 17.94 11.81
N GLY A 875 -39.05 17.10 10.76
CA GLY A 875 -38.99 15.65 10.91
C GLY A 875 -37.71 15.16 11.60
N ILE A 876 -36.55 15.70 11.22
CA ILE A 876 -35.26 15.39 11.86
C ILE A 876 -35.23 15.88 13.31
N ASN A 877 -35.74 17.09 13.58
CA ASN A 877 -35.81 17.62 14.94
C ASN A 877 -36.76 16.81 15.84
N ILE A 878 -37.91 16.35 15.32
CA ILE A 878 -38.84 15.48 16.06
C ILE A 878 -38.17 14.14 16.36
N LEU A 879 -37.56 13.50 15.35
CA LEU A 879 -36.84 12.23 15.53
C LEU A 879 -35.75 12.38 16.59
N ARG A 880 -34.95 13.45 16.53
CA ARG A 880 -33.92 13.72 17.53
C ARG A 880 -34.50 14.04 18.90
N PHE A 881 -35.60 14.79 18.99
CA PHE A 881 -36.24 15.09 20.26
C PHE A 881 -36.76 13.83 20.96
N VAL A 882 -37.29 12.87 20.21
CA VAL A 882 -37.80 11.60 20.74
C VAL A 882 -36.67 10.64 21.11
N PHE A 883 -35.67 10.47 20.23
CA PHE A 883 -34.68 9.40 20.38
C PHE A 883 -33.36 9.83 21.03
N LEU A 884 -32.96 11.11 20.91
CA LEU A 884 -31.66 11.57 21.39
C LEU A 884 -31.57 11.67 22.92
N PRO A 885 -32.57 12.23 23.65
CA PRO A 885 -32.49 12.31 25.12
C PRO A 885 -32.43 10.95 25.81
N PRO A 886 -33.28 9.94 25.48
CA PRO A 886 -33.18 8.61 26.08
C PRO A 886 -31.82 7.96 25.81
N LEU A 887 -31.30 8.11 24.59
CA LEU A 887 -30.03 7.51 24.18
C LEU A 887 -28.83 8.20 24.87
N GLN A 888 -28.87 9.52 25.05
CA GLN A 888 -27.89 10.26 25.85
C GLN A 888 -27.95 9.89 27.35
N LEU A 889 -29.15 9.62 27.87
CA LEU A 889 -29.38 9.23 29.25
C LEU A 889 -28.87 7.80 29.51
N ILE A 890 -29.15 6.86 28.60
CA ILE A 890 -28.56 5.50 28.61
C ILE A 890 -27.03 5.58 28.51
N LYS A 891 -26.50 6.43 27.61
CA LYS A 891 -25.06 6.64 27.46
C LYS A 891 -24.42 7.12 28.77
N ASN A 892 -24.98 8.16 29.39
CA ASN A 892 -24.41 8.83 30.56
C ASN A 892 -24.61 8.07 31.88
N ILE A 893 -25.75 7.38 32.06
CA ILE A 893 -26.08 6.68 33.32
C ILE A 893 -25.65 5.21 33.28
N LEU A 894 -25.73 4.56 32.12
CA LEU A 894 -25.53 3.11 32.03
C LEU A 894 -24.19 2.77 31.36
N ILE A 895 -23.97 3.24 30.14
CA ILE A 895 -22.79 2.82 29.34
C ILE A 895 -21.48 3.35 29.94
N LEU A 896 -21.40 4.65 30.25
CA LEU A 896 -20.18 5.28 30.76
C LEU A 896 -19.76 4.76 32.14
N PRO A 897 -20.66 4.67 33.13
CA PRO A 897 -20.32 4.07 34.43
C PRO A 897 -19.92 2.60 34.32
N LEU A 898 -20.48 1.83 33.38
CA LEU A 898 -20.08 0.44 33.15
C LEU A 898 -18.63 0.35 32.63
N PHE A 899 -18.25 1.23 31.70
CA PHE A 899 -16.87 1.31 31.21
C PHE A 899 -15.89 1.80 32.28
N ASP A 900 -16.27 2.80 33.07
CA ASP A 900 -15.45 3.31 34.17
C ASP A 900 -15.27 2.24 35.26
N LEU A 901 -16.34 1.53 35.63
CA LEU A 901 -16.30 0.41 36.58
C LEU A 901 -15.43 -0.74 36.04
N GLY A 902 -15.57 -1.09 34.77
CA GLY A 902 -14.74 -2.10 34.11
C GLY A 902 -13.26 -1.71 34.09
N SER A 903 -12.95 -0.46 33.75
CA SER A 903 -11.59 0.10 33.76
C SER A 903 -10.99 0.12 35.17
N LEU A 904 -11.75 0.57 36.16
CA LEU A 904 -11.35 0.59 37.57
C LEU A 904 -11.10 -0.84 38.06
N SER A 905 -12.03 -1.76 37.81
CA SER A 905 -11.92 -3.18 38.16
C SER A 905 -10.65 -3.79 37.57
N PHE A 906 -10.41 -3.60 36.27
CA PHE A 906 -9.21 -4.10 35.60
C PHE A 906 -7.91 -3.53 36.20
N ARG A 907 -7.86 -2.22 36.47
CA ARG A 907 -6.69 -1.57 37.09
C ARG A 907 -6.46 -2.05 38.53
N LEU A 908 -7.53 -2.27 39.28
CA LEU A 908 -7.46 -2.79 40.64
C LEU A 908 -6.96 -4.24 40.65
N SER A 909 -7.48 -5.07 39.73
CA SER A 909 -6.96 -6.42 39.49
C SER A 909 -5.48 -6.40 39.10
N LEU A 910 -5.04 -5.53 38.18
CA LEU A 910 -3.62 -5.40 37.83
C LEU A 910 -2.75 -4.94 39.00
N SER A 911 -3.26 -4.06 39.87
CA SER A 911 -2.56 -3.58 41.07
C SER A 911 -2.35 -4.69 42.09
N VAL A 912 -3.27 -5.66 42.18
CA VAL A 912 -3.16 -6.84 43.05
C VAL A 912 -2.32 -7.95 42.38
N ILE A 913 -2.52 -8.21 41.09
CA ILE A 913 -1.83 -9.25 40.33
C ILE A 913 -0.34 -8.93 40.18
N ASN A 914 0.05 -7.65 40.05
CA ASN A 914 1.44 -7.26 39.85
C ASN A 914 2.38 -7.67 41.01
N PRO A 915 2.11 -7.36 42.30
CA PRO A 915 2.95 -7.83 43.40
C PRO A 915 2.91 -9.36 43.56
N ILE A 916 1.73 -9.99 43.42
CA ILE A 916 1.59 -11.46 43.51
C ILE A 916 2.44 -12.16 42.44
N SER A 917 2.33 -11.72 41.19
CA SER A 917 3.10 -12.28 40.08
C SER A 917 4.61 -12.05 40.22
N ARG A 918 5.05 -10.96 40.87
CA ARG A 918 6.48 -10.75 41.18
C ARG A 918 6.97 -11.74 42.22
N LEU A 919 6.19 -11.96 43.28
CA LEU A 919 6.54 -12.90 44.33
C LEU A 919 6.60 -14.34 43.80
N ILE A 920 5.61 -14.74 43.01
CA ILE A 920 5.58 -16.04 42.32
C ILE A 920 6.77 -16.17 41.38
N ALA A 921 7.05 -15.16 40.54
CA ALA A 921 8.18 -15.19 39.61
C ALA A 921 9.52 -15.22 40.34
N TYR A 922 9.67 -14.51 41.46
CA TYR A 922 10.90 -14.53 42.25
C TYR A 922 11.14 -15.92 42.85
N ALA A 923 10.12 -16.49 43.49
CA ALA A 923 10.19 -17.81 44.12
C ALA A 923 10.46 -18.92 43.09
N LEU A 924 9.74 -18.93 41.97
CA LEU A 924 9.99 -19.88 40.88
C LEU A 924 11.37 -19.67 40.26
N GLY A 925 11.78 -18.41 40.07
CA GLY A 925 13.07 -18.06 39.49
C GLY A 925 14.24 -18.54 40.34
N THR A 926 14.21 -18.33 41.66
CA THR A 926 15.26 -18.81 42.57
C THR A 926 15.34 -20.33 42.58
N ILE A 927 14.21 -21.04 42.67
CA ILE A 927 14.14 -22.50 42.64
C ILE A 927 14.71 -23.06 41.33
N LEU A 928 14.33 -22.49 40.18
CA LEU A 928 14.78 -22.96 38.88
C LEU A 928 16.26 -22.65 38.63
N VAL A 929 16.80 -21.55 39.15
CA VAL A 929 18.24 -21.25 39.03
C VAL A 929 19.09 -22.22 39.86
N THR A 930 18.67 -22.53 41.09
CA THR A 930 19.40 -23.47 41.95
C THR A 930 19.32 -24.90 41.40
N ALA A 931 18.13 -25.37 41.04
CA ALA A 931 17.96 -26.68 40.41
C ALA A 931 18.66 -26.78 39.04
N GLY A 932 18.52 -25.74 38.22
CA GLY A 932 19.14 -25.66 36.90
C GLY A 932 20.66 -25.63 36.94
N GLY A 933 21.28 -25.12 38.02
CA GLY A 933 22.74 -25.13 38.17
C GLY A 933 23.37 -26.53 38.17
N ALA A 934 22.68 -27.52 38.74
CA ALA A 934 23.11 -28.92 38.73
C ALA A 934 22.61 -29.67 37.48
N TRP A 935 21.37 -29.41 37.07
CA TRP A 935 20.75 -30.07 35.93
C TRP A 935 21.40 -29.71 34.58
N ASP A 936 21.59 -28.41 34.31
CA ASP A 936 22.09 -27.92 33.03
C ASP A 936 23.50 -28.44 32.72
N ASN A 937 24.32 -28.64 33.77
CA ASN A 937 25.68 -29.18 33.67
C ASN A 937 25.74 -30.73 33.61
N SER A 938 24.60 -31.42 33.71
CA SER A 938 24.53 -32.89 33.69
C SER A 938 23.58 -33.38 32.56
N LEU A 939 22.35 -33.74 32.91
CA LEU A 939 21.34 -34.20 31.94
C LEU A 939 20.97 -33.09 30.93
N GLY A 940 21.07 -31.82 31.33
CA GLY A 940 20.80 -30.69 30.44
C GLY A 940 21.75 -30.61 29.23
N LEU A 941 23.01 -31.06 29.35
CA LEU A 941 23.94 -31.15 28.21
C LEU A 941 23.45 -32.14 27.16
N ILE A 942 22.88 -33.28 27.59
CA ILE A 942 22.33 -34.29 26.69
C ILE A 942 21.12 -33.72 25.96
N PHE A 943 20.22 -33.06 26.68
CA PHE A 943 19.01 -32.45 26.09
C PHE A 943 19.34 -31.31 25.12
N SER A 944 20.26 -30.41 25.48
CA SER A 944 20.68 -29.30 24.62
C SER A 944 21.45 -29.78 23.37
N SER A 945 22.33 -30.78 23.52
CA SER A 945 23.02 -31.42 22.40
C SER A 945 22.05 -32.16 21.49
N SER A 946 21.06 -32.85 22.06
CA SER A 946 20.00 -33.53 21.30
C SER A 946 19.12 -32.54 20.52
N ALA A 947 18.77 -31.39 21.12
CA ALA A 947 18.05 -30.33 20.42
C ALA A 947 18.85 -29.81 19.21
N THR A 948 20.15 -29.60 19.40
CA THR A 948 21.09 -29.15 18.35
C THR A 948 21.22 -30.19 17.24
N GLY A 949 21.45 -31.46 17.59
CA GLY A 949 21.53 -32.57 16.65
C GLY A 949 20.24 -32.77 15.86
N LEU A 950 19.08 -32.73 16.53
CA LEU A 950 17.77 -32.79 15.87
C LEU A 950 17.59 -31.65 14.87
N THR A 951 18.00 -30.43 15.24
CA THR A 951 17.90 -29.27 14.34
C THR A 951 18.75 -29.46 13.09
N LEU A 952 20.00 -29.92 13.24
CA LEU A 952 20.91 -30.16 12.12
C LEU A 952 20.37 -31.25 11.18
N ILE A 953 19.90 -32.37 11.73
CA ILE A 953 19.33 -33.47 10.94
C ILE A 953 18.06 -33.03 10.22
N CYS A 954 17.15 -32.34 10.90
CA CYS A 954 15.90 -31.87 10.30
C CYS A 954 16.16 -30.81 9.23
N ASN A 955 17.07 -29.85 9.45
CA ASN A 955 17.46 -28.89 8.43
C ASN A 955 18.10 -29.58 7.23
N TRP A 956 18.97 -30.58 7.45
CA TRP A 956 19.56 -31.36 6.36
C TRP A 956 18.50 -32.09 5.53
N LEU A 957 17.56 -32.79 6.17
CA LEU A 957 16.45 -33.47 5.49
C LEU A 957 15.60 -32.49 4.69
N ASP A 958 15.25 -31.37 5.31
CA ASP A 958 14.39 -30.35 4.72
C ASP A 958 15.08 -29.64 3.54
N ASN A 959 16.38 -29.38 3.64
CA ASN A 959 17.18 -28.85 2.54
C ASN A 959 17.29 -29.84 1.38
N LYS A 960 17.48 -31.14 1.64
CA LYS A 960 17.53 -32.16 0.59
C LYS A 960 16.20 -32.32 -0.13
N MET A 961 15.10 -32.36 0.61
CA MET A 961 13.75 -32.39 0.03
C MET A 961 13.42 -31.08 -0.70
N GLY A 962 13.87 -29.95 -0.17
CA GLY A 962 13.77 -28.63 -0.79
C GLY A 962 14.54 -28.56 -2.11
N GLU A 963 15.78 -29.05 -2.16
CA GLU A 963 16.60 -29.12 -3.39
C GLU A 963 15.91 -29.96 -4.47
N LEU A 964 15.39 -31.13 -4.10
CA LEU A 964 14.64 -32.00 -5.02
C LEU A 964 13.38 -31.31 -5.53
N LYS A 965 12.59 -30.71 -4.62
CA LYS A 965 11.39 -29.94 -4.97
C LYS A 965 11.73 -28.80 -5.93
N GLN A 966 12.75 -28.01 -5.64
CA GLN A 966 13.16 -26.88 -6.49
C GLN A 966 13.74 -27.35 -7.84
N TYR A 967 14.40 -28.50 -7.88
CA TYR A 967 14.84 -29.11 -9.13
C TYR A 967 13.65 -29.50 -10.01
N LEU A 968 12.67 -30.22 -9.47
CA LEU A 968 11.45 -30.60 -10.20
C LEU A 968 10.66 -29.37 -10.67
N LEU A 969 10.50 -28.37 -9.81
CA LEU A 969 9.84 -27.12 -10.18
C LEU A 969 10.61 -26.38 -11.28
N SER A 970 11.94 -26.34 -11.21
CA SER A 970 12.75 -25.69 -12.25
C SER A 970 12.57 -26.37 -13.61
N LEU A 971 12.48 -27.71 -13.66
CA LEU A 971 12.21 -28.42 -14.90
C LEU A 971 10.83 -28.07 -15.47
N ILE A 972 9.80 -28.00 -14.61
CA ILE A 972 8.46 -27.61 -15.02
C ILE A 972 8.47 -26.17 -15.56
N GLU A 973 9.06 -25.22 -14.83
CA GLU A 973 9.08 -23.81 -15.23
C GLU A 973 9.92 -23.55 -16.49
N ILE A 974 11.01 -24.30 -16.72
CA ILE A 974 11.78 -24.23 -17.97
C ILE A 974 10.90 -24.66 -19.15
N VAL A 975 10.23 -25.82 -19.05
CA VAL A 975 9.35 -26.32 -20.11
C VAL A 975 8.18 -25.36 -20.35
N ARG A 976 7.58 -24.80 -19.30
CA ARG A 976 6.53 -23.78 -19.41
C ARG A 976 7.03 -22.53 -20.11
N GLY A 977 8.22 -22.05 -19.77
CA GLY A 977 8.86 -20.90 -20.39
C GLY A 977 9.11 -21.11 -21.89
N GLU A 978 9.68 -22.25 -22.27
CA GLU A 978 9.94 -22.62 -23.66
C GLU A 978 8.65 -22.79 -24.48
N LEU A 979 7.64 -23.47 -23.91
CA LEU A 979 6.33 -23.63 -24.54
C LEU A 979 5.63 -22.29 -24.77
N TYR A 980 5.69 -21.41 -23.77
CA TYR A 980 5.12 -20.07 -23.87
C TYR A 980 5.84 -19.26 -24.95
N HIS A 981 7.18 -19.26 -24.92
CA HIS A 981 8.00 -18.56 -25.91
C HIS A 981 7.68 -19.07 -27.33
N TRP A 982 7.56 -20.38 -27.51
CA TRP A 982 7.21 -20.97 -28.80
C TRP A 982 5.87 -20.46 -29.33
N ALA A 983 4.83 -20.32 -28.51
CA ALA A 983 3.47 -20.01 -28.99
C ALA A 983 3.07 -18.52 -28.94
N PHE A 984 3.68 -17.72 -28.05
CA PHE A 984 3.18 -16.38 -27.72
C PHE A 984 4.20 -15.24 -27.87
N VAL A 985 5.43 -15.47 -28.34
CA VAL A 985 6.47 -14.43 -28.44
C VAL A 985 6.03 -13.14 -29.12
N GLU A 986 5.34 -13.23 -30.26
CA GLU A 986 4.92 -12.06 -31.02
C GLU A 986 3.84 -11.24 -30.29
N GLU A 987 2.89 -11.92 -29.64
CA GLU A 987 1.83 -11.29 -28.86
C GLU A 987 2.37 -10.72 -27.54
N ASP A 988 3.29 -11.44 -26.89
CA ASP A 988 3.93 -11.04 -25.64
C ASP A 988 4.80 -9.79 -25.85
N ALA A 989 5.49 -9.69 -27.00
CA ALA A 989 6.28 -8.51 -27.39
C ALA A 989 5.43 -7.24 -27.54
N GLN A 990 4.18 -7.37 -27.98
CA GLN A 990 3.26 -6.25 -28.08
C GLN A 990 2.64 -5.88 -26.73
N ALA A 991 2.54 -6.85 -25.80
CA ALA A 991 1.96 -6.65 -24.47
C ALA A 991 2.94 -6.02 -23.46
N HIS A 992 4.26 -6.19 -23.64
CA HIS A 992 5.25 -5.58 -22.76
C HIS A 992 5.44 -4.10 -23.10
N THR A 993 5.17 -3.24 -22.12
CA THR A 993 5.45 -1.82 -22.21
C THR A 993 6.71 -1.48 -21.43
N THR A 994 7.51 -0.56 -21.97
CA THR A 994 8.58 0.08 -21.20
C THR A 994 7.99 1.25 -20.45
N LEU A 995 8.27 1.34 -19.15
CA LEU A 995 7.77 2.44 -18.34
C LEU A 995 8.49 3.73 -18.79
N ASN A 996 7.74 4.70 -19.36
CA ASN A 996 8.25 6.04 -19.69
C ASN A 996 7.83 7.10 -18.65
N GLU A 997 8.68 8.09 -18.32
CA GLU A 997 8.36 9.13 -17.33
C GLU A 997 7.02 9.81 -17.65
N LEU A 998 6.72 9.97 -18.94
CA LEU A 998 5.43 10.48 -19.42
C LEU A 998 4.22 9.71 -18.84
N GLU A 999 4.30 8.38 -18.76
CA GLU A 999 3.24 7.53 -18.20
C GLU A 999 3.02 7.77 -16.69
N TYR A 1000 4.08 8.08 -15.94
CA TYR A 1000 3.97 8.42 -14.52
C TYR A 1000 3.09 9.65 -14.29
N TYR A 1001 3.25 10.69 -15.10
CA TYR A 1001 2.47 11.93 -15.00
C TYR A 1001 1.09 11.81 -15.67
N CYS A 1002 0.98 11.15 -16.82
CA CYS A 1002 -0.29 11.00 -17.52
C CYS A 1002 -1.28 10.09 -16.78
N SER A 1003 -0.79 9.06 -16.07
CA SER A 1003 -1.66 8.17 -15.28
C SER A 1003 -2.38 8.88 -14.13
N GLN A 1004 -1.73 9.88 -13.52
CA GLN A 1004 -2.31 10.74 -12.49
C GLN A 1004 -1.79 12.17 -12.64
N PRO A 1005 -2.52 13.06 -13.35
CA PRO A 1005 -2.07 14.43 -13.59
C PRO A 1005 -1.71 15.22 -12.33
N ARG A 1006 -2.30 14.88 -11.16
CA ARG A 1006 -1.94 15.45 -9.85
C ARG A 1006 -0.46 15.29 -9.49
N ARG A 1007 0.25 14.28 -10.02
CA ARG A 1007 1.67 14.05 -9.72
C ARG A 1007 2.57 15.17 -10.25
N PHE A 1008 2.12 15.87 -11.28
CA PHE A 1008 2.81 17.06 -11.77
C PHE A 1008 2.85 18.16 -10.70
N GLU A 1009 1.75 18.37 -9.97
CA GLU A 1009 1.67 19.33 -8.87
C GLU A 1009 2.60 19.00 -7.69
N LEU A 1010 3.00 17.73 -7.57
CA LEU A 1010 3.87 17.25 -6.50
C LEU A 1010 5.35 17.50 -6.78
N ILE A 1011 5.72 17.91 -7.98
CA ILE A 1011 7.09 18.28 -8.34
C ILE A 1011 7.25 19.80 -8.26
N PRO A 1012 8.39 20.33 -7.79
CA PRO A 1012 8.64 21.77 -7.84
C PRO A 1012 8.53 22.31 -9.28
N HIS A 1013 7.64 23.29 -9.47
CA HIS A 1013 7.40 24.02 -10.73
C HIS A 1013 7.10 25.49 -10.41
N ASP A 1014 7.30 26.40 -11.38
CA ASP A 1014 7.01 27.83 -11.18
C ASP A 1014 5.50 28.10 -11.10
N GLU A 1015 5.10 29.18 -10.42
CA GLU A 1015 3.68 29.51 -10.17
C GLU A 1015 2.86 29.67 -11.46
N SER A 1016 3.46 30.22 -12.54
CA SER A 1016 2.85 30.31 -13.86
C SER A 1016 2.50 28.95 -14.48
N HIS A 1017 3.13 27.88 -14.00
CA HIS A 1017 2.98 26.51 -14.48
C HIS A 1017 2.16 25.61 -13.52
N CYS A 1018 1.55 26.18 -12.47
CA CYS A 1018 0.68 25.43 -11.57
C CYS A 1018 -0.69 25.21 -12.20
N LEU A 1019 -0.94 23.97 -12.66
CA LEU A 1019 -2.13 23.56 -13.39
C LEU A 1019 -3.40 23.73 -12.54
N LEU A 1020 -3.34 23.39 -11.25
CA LEU A 1020 -4.45 23.54 -10.32
C LEU A 1020 -4.74 25.01 -9.99
N HIS A 1021 -3.71 25.82 -9.75
CA HIS A 1021 -3.88 27.25 -9.46
C HIS A 1021 -4.49 27.98 -10.65
N ASN A 1022 -3.98 27.72 -11.86
CA ASN A 1022 -4.48 28.33 -13.08
C ASN A 1022 -5.92 27.90 -13.43
N LEU A 1023 -6.35 26.67 -13.07
CA LEU A 1023 -7.75 26.23 -13.17
C LEU A 1023 -8.68 26.88 -12.14
N LEU A 1024 -8.14 27.36 -11.03
CA LEU A 1024 -8.89 27.92 -9.90
C LEU A 1024 -9.02 29.45 -9.97
N ASP A 1025 -7.98 30.16 -10.42
CA ASP A 1025 -7.86 31.62 -10.28
C ASP A 1025 -8.58 32.43 -11.37
N LYS A 1026 -8.89 31.87 -12.55
CA LYS A 1026 -9.49 32.64 -13.67
C LYS A 1026 -11.03 32.74 -13.67
N SER A 1027 -11.73 32.33 -12.60
CA SER A 1027 -13.20 32.44 -12.55
C SER A 1027 -13.74 33.82 -12.12
N THR A 1028 -12.88 34.81 -11.89
CA THR A 1028 -13.31 36.16 -11.45
C THR A 1028 -13.57 37.17 -12.57
N ASP A 1029 -13.20 36.89 -13.83
CA ASP A 1029 -13.30 37.89 -14.92
C ASP A 1029 -14.35 37.60 -16.01
N LEU A 1030 -15.11 36.50 -15.91
CA LEU A 1030 -16.32 36.35 -16.74
C LEU A 1030 -17.46 37.16 -16.13
N SER A 1031 -17.35 38.47 -16.34
CA SER A 1031 -18.40 39.45 -16.07
C SER A 1031 -19.72 38.99 -16.69
N GLN A 1032 -20.78 39.19 -15.92
CA GLN A 1032 -22.20 38.89 -16.07
C GLN A 1032 -22.90 39.33 -17.39
N THR A 1033 -22.24 39.34 -18.54
CA THR A 1033 -22.81 39.90 -19.79
C THR A 1033 -23.31 38.90 -20.83
N ASP A 1034 -23.15 37.58 -20.62
CA ASP A 1034 -23.68 36.55 -21.54
C ASP A 1034 -24.69 35.60 -20.86
N LEU A 1035 -25.51 36.15 -19.95
CA LEU A 1035 -26.63 35.44 -19.34
C LEU A 1035 -27.95 35.82 -20.01
N THR A 1036 -28.11 35.48 -21.28
CA THR A 1036 -29.44 35.32 -21.89
C THR A 1036 -29.42 34.32 -23.06
N GLN A 1037 -30.37 33.39 -23.01
CA GLN A 1037 -30.76 32.39 -24.02
C GLN A 1037 -29.94 31.09 -24.10
N GLU A 1038 -30.12 30.23 -23.09
CA GLU A 1038 -30.20 28.79 -23.33
C GLU A 1038 -31.56 28.47 -23.98
N THR A 1039 -31.59 28.28 -25.31
CA THR A 1039 -32.70 27.57 -25.96
C THR A 1039 -32.39 26.08 -26.00
N HIS A 1040 -33.13 25.34 -25.18
CA HIS A 1040 -33.27 23.90 -25.22
C HIS A 1040 -33.66 23.39 -26.63
N TYR A 1041 -32.96 22.34 -27.09
CA TYR A 1041 -33.21 21.54 -28.31
C TYR A 1041 -33.03 22.22 -29.67
N ASP A 1042 -31.89 21.97 -30.33
CA ASP A 1042 -31.82 21.97 -31.80
C ASP A 1042 -30.64 21.13 -32.33
N LYS A 1043 -30.76 19.81 -32.18
CA LYS A 1043 -29.96 18.83 -32.94
C LYS A 1043 -30.87 17.66 -33.34
N LEU A 1044 -31.68 17.86 -34.37
CA LEU A 1044 -32.25 16.73 -35.10
C LEU A 1044 -32.52 17.00 -36.59
N PHE A 1045 -32.56 18.26 -37.05
CA PHE A 1045 -32.69 18.57 -38.48
C PHE A 1045 -31.85 19.79 -38.89
N LYS A 1046 -30.55 19.58 -39.11
CA LYS A 1046 -29.75 20.45 -39.98
C LYS A 1046 -29.17 19.60 -41.09
N ALA A 1047 -29.68 19.79 -42.30
CA ALA A 1047 -29.14 19.21 -43.51
C ALA A 1047 -27.69 19.71 -43.73
N PRO A 1048 -26.79 18.90 -44.31
CA PRO A 1048 -25.42 19.30 -44.56
C PRO A 1048 -25.39 20.41 -45.61
N SER A 1049 -24.83 21.56 -45.26
CA SER A 1049 -24.59 22.66 -46.19
C SER A 1049 -23.54 22.23 -47.22
N SER A 1050 -23.99 22.12 -48.47
CA SER A 1050 -23.16 21.90 -49.66
C SER A 1050 -22.19 23.06 -49.90
N THR A 1051 -20.99 22.69 -50.31
CA THR A 1051 -19.88 23.52 -50.77
C THR A 1051 -20.28 24.56 -51.82
N ALA A 1052 -19.66 25.73 -51.70
CA ALA A 1052 -19.73 26.84 -52.63
C ALA A 1052 -19.23 26.46 -54.04
N SER A 1053 -20.00 26.86 -55.04
CA SER A 1053 -19.53 27.24 -56.37
C SER A 1053 -20.38 28.41 -56.85
N GLU A 1054 -19.70 29.47 -57.26
CA GLU A 1054 -20.19 30.81 -57.59
C GLU A 1054 -20.77 30.86 -59.04
N PRO A 1055 -21.22 32.02 -59.57
CA PRO A 1055 -22.64 32.35 -59.76
C PRO A 1055 -23.07 32.46 -61.24
N ALA A 1056 -24.40 32.49 -61.52
CA ALA A 1056 -25.03 33.39 -62.50
C ALA A 1056 -26.55 33.14 -62.67
N ASN A 1057 -27.28 34.25 -62.73
CA ASN A 1057 -28.51 34.53 -63.50
C ASN A 1057 -29.90 34.01 -63.06
N GLN A 1058 -30.71 35.02 -62.71
CA GLN A 1058 -32.05 35.35 -63.23
C GLN A 1058 -33.31 34.56 -62.80
N GLU A 1059 -34.21 35.37 -62.24
CA GLU A 1059 -35.67 35.46 -62.50
C GLU A 1059 -36.68 34.53 -61.81
N ARG A 1060 -37.41 35.18 -60.87
CA ARG A 1060 -38.87 35.36 -60.76
C ARG A 1060 -39.85 34.16 -60.68
N CYS A 1061 -40.82 34.41 -59.79
CA CYS A 1061 -42.23 33.96 -59.76
C CYS A 1061 -42.47 32.51 -59.29
N THR A 1062 -43.55 32.14 -58.59
CA THR A 1062 -44.61 32.77 -57.77
C THR A 1062 -45.42 31.58 -57.23
N LEU A 1063 -45.92 31.70 -56.00
CA LEU A 1063 -47.25 31.27 -55.53
C LEU A 1063 -47.67 29.77 -55.40
N HIS A 1064 -48.29 29.59 -54.24
CA HIS A 1064 -49.46 28.77 -53.90
C HIS A 1064 -49.30 27.35 -53.33
N ALA A 1065 -49.66 27.29 -52.04
CA ALA A 1065 -50.14 26.15 -51.26
C ALA A 1065 -51.50 25.61 -51.81
N PRO A 1066 -51.98 24.45 -51.32
CA PRO A 1066 -52.48 24.34 -49.93
C PRO A 1066 -51.62 23.49 -49.00
#